data_AF-A0A357ZDQ5-F1
#
_entry.id   AF-A0A357ZDQ5-F1
#
_cell.length_a   1.000
_cell.length_b   1.000
_cell.length_c   1.000
_cell.angle_alpha   90.00
_cell.angle_beta   90.00
_cell.angle_gamma   90.00
#
_symmetry.space_group_name_H-M   'P 1'
#
loop_
_entity.id
_entity.type
_entity.pdbx_description
1 polymer ?
#
loop_
_entity_poly.entity_id
_entity_poly.type
_entity_poly.pdbx_seq_one_letter_code
_entity_poly.pdbx_strand_id
1 'polypeptide(L)'
;MAFILSHIAVRRFAPNADPAVLPIVFVLSGIGIAFVMRLAPELATRQVLWLFVSIAAMVFTLIIVPSIQRLASYKYSLMLLGIVLLLLPIFIGTEEYGSKLWITFAGFSFQPGEIAKILIVLFLAGYLADNREMLSVGGRQVGRFTIPDFRTLMPLLLMWVISLVIVVFERDLGSALLFFGFFLIMVYAATGRKIYVVVGALLAVVGGTAAFFLFSHVHQRVDIWLDPFSFPDTGYQLIQALYSLADGGLAGSGIGKGMPDLIPVVEKDFIFVAIAEEMGLLGAAGVLILYLLLAVRGFTTAARAKTDVDAFCAVGLTAAIALQAFIIVGGDTKLIPLTGVTLPFMSQGGSSLLSGFIIVGLLLKAGDSGTGQEQEIQGVATFEGGVLGRVTLGRRLTLLITGFAVLFALLIANLTWHMVINAEAMQQRPNNNHTLERTINTQKGAIVTADGVVLARSETDADGRWARVYPEGSLASHVIGYASPIYGSSGIEGFYADTLAGREDFSSWSSALDALANKETPGNDVHLTINAQIQAAAEAALAGQVGGAVVLDAKTGAVLAMASAPTFDNNNIQKMLESTADTGAGAGSELYNRATQGLYAPGSTFKTVTLTAALENATTDLGKTYDSPSSIFIGQNIKGDPGEITNYGGYGHGTVSLLNGFALSSNTVFAQVADQLGAAKLCATAAKFGFTHNWQTDFDLNTSLMPDPTEMTQWETA
;
A
#
# COMPACT_ATOMS: atom_id res chain seq x y z
N MET A 1 1.51 -35.75 -7.23
CA MET A 1 2.48 -36.86 -7.06
C MET A 1 3.47 -36.61 -5.92
N ALA A 2 4.20 -35.50 -5.93
CA ALA A 2 5.24 -35.19 -4.92
C ALA A 2 4.73 -35.21 -3.45
N PHE A 3 3.54 -34.65 -3.20
CA PHE A 3 2.89 -34.71 -1.88
C PHE A 3 2.64 -36.15 -1.41
N ILE A 4 2.10 -37.00 -2.29
CA ILE A 4 1.76 -38.40 -1.95
C ILE A 4 3.03 -39.18 -1.60
N LEU A 5 4.10 -39.05 -2.39
CA LEU A 5 5.39 -39.71 -2.12
C LEU A 5 5.98 -39.23 -0.79
N SER A 6 5.94 -37.93 -0.53
CA SER A 6 6.39 -37.33 0.73
C SER A 6 5.57 -37.85 1.91
N HIS A 7 4.25 -37.92 1.76
CA HIS A 7 3.35 -38.42 2.79
C HIS A 7 3.65 -39.88 3.12
N ILE A 8 3.79 -40.74 2.11
CA ILE A 8 4.15 -42.16 2.28
C ILE A 8 5.50 -42.28 2.99
N ALA A 9 6.51 -41.50 2.58
CA ALA A 9 7.82 -41.51 3.21
C ALA A 9 7.76 -41.08 4.70
N VAL A 10 7.02 -40.01 5.02
CA VAL A 10 6.80 -39.58 6.40
C VAL A 10 6.10 -40.68 7.20
N ARG A 11 5.05 -41.29 6.68
CA ARG A 11 4.38 -42.41 7.36
C ARG A 11 5.26 -43.64 7.56
N ARG A 12 6.27 -43.84 6.70
CA ARG A 12 7.18 -44.98 6.78
C ARG A 12 8.35 -44.77 7.75
N PHE A 13 8.91 -43.55 7.78
CA PHE A 13 10.15 -43.23 8.51
C PHE A 13 9.94 -42.36 9.75
N ALA A 14 8.77 -41.74 9.87
CA ALA A 14 8.35 -40.89 10.99
C ALA A 14 6.84 -41.02 11.26
N PRO A 15 6.31 -42.24 11.53
CA PRO A 15 4.88 -42.51 11.63
C PRO A 15 4.14 -41.64 12.66
N ASN A 16 4.87 -41.21 13.69
CA ASN A 16 4.36 -40.51 14.87
C ASN A 16 4.45 -38.98 14.76
N ALA A 17 5.05 -38.47 13.68
CA ALA A 17 5.20 -37.04 13.47
C ALA A 17 3.84 -36.33 13.28
N ASP A 18 3.79 -35.03 13.60
CA ASP A 18 2.56 -34.24 13.44
C ASP A 18 2.13 -34.23 11.95
N PRO A 19 0.93 -34.76 11.63
CA PRO A 19 0.49 -34.92 10.26
C PRO A 19 0.13 -33.60 9.56
N ALA A 20 -0.02 -32.50 10.31
CA ALA A 20 -0.41 -31.20 9.75
C ALA A 20 0.76 -30.41 9.13
N VAL A 21 2.00 -30.68 9.54
CA VAL A 21 3.18 -29.93 9.05
C VAL A 21 3.35 -30.07 7.53
N LEU A 22 3.24 -31.29 7.01
CA LEU A 22 3.48 -31.57 5.60
C LEU A 22 2.44 -30.91 4.67
N PRO A 23 1.10 -31.04 4.90
CA PRO A 23 0.11 -30.32 4.09
C PRO A 23 0.32 -28.80 4.07
N ILE A 24 0.63 -28.18 5.22
CA ILE A 24 0.82 -26.72 5.30
C ILE A 24 1.98 -26.28 4.39
N VAL A 25 3.12 -26.97 4.49
CA VAL A 25 4.31 -26.68 3.67
C VAL A 25 4.03 -26.87 2.18
N PHE A 26 3.28 -27.92 1.81
CA PHE A 26 2.93 -28.16 0.41
C PHE A 26 1.95 -27.13 -0.16
N VAL A 27 1.04 -26.59 0.66
CA VAL A 27 0.16 -25.49 0.23
C VAL A 27 1.00 -24.23 0.01
N LEU A 28 1.89 -23.87 0.94
CA LEU A 28 2.79 -22.73 0.79
C LEU A 28 3.65 -22.85 -0.48
N SER A 29 4.32 -24.00 -0.68
CA SER A 29 5.10 -24.25 -1.90
C SER A 29 4.27 -24.32 -3.17
N GLY A 30 3.03 -24.83 -3.10
CA GLY A 30 2.13 -24.86 -4.24
C GLY A 30 1.75 -23.46 -4.70
N ILE A 31 1.36 -22.58 -3.76
CA ILE A 31 1.06 -21.17 -4.05
C ILE A 31 2.31 -20.47 -4.61
N GLY A 32 3.47 -20.63 -3.97
CA GLY A 32 4.72 -20.05 -4.44
C GLY A 32 5.08 -20.48 -5.87
N ILE A 33 5.00 -21.76 -6.19
CA ILE A 33 5.28 -22.27 -7.55
C ILE A 33 4.26 -21.74 -8.56
N ALA A 34 2.98 -21.65 -8.20
CA ALA A 34 1.96 -21.11 -9.09
C ALA A 34 2.27 -19.65 -9.46
N PHE A 35 2.64 -18.82 -8.47
CA PHE A 35 3.03 -17.43 -8.71
C PHE A 35 4.37 -17.30 -9.43
N VAL A 36 5.38 -18.11 -9.11
CA VAL A 36 6.64 -18.11 -9.89
C VAL A 36 6.39 -18.52 -11.35
N MET A 37 5.48 -19.47 -11.60
CA MET A 37 5.11 -19.86 -12.97
C MET A 37 4.38 -18.75 -13.72
N ARG A 38 3.61 -17.92 -13.01
CA ARG A 38 2.95 -16.74 -13.56
C ARG A 38 3.96 -15.62 -13.86
N LEU A 39 4.77 -15.26 -12.87
CA LEU A 39 5.65 -14.08 -12.88
C LEU A 39 6.94 -14.30 -13.69
N ALA A 40 7.54 -15.50 -13.59
CA ALA A 40 8.81 -15.84 -14.21
C ALA A 40 8.76 -17.25 -14.81
N PRO A 41 8.02 -17.46 -15.92
CA PRO A 41 7.81 -18.78 -16.52
C PRO A 41 9.12 -19.54 -16.83
N GLU A 42 10.16 -18.81 -17.21
CA GLU A 42 11.50 -19.35 -17.50
C GLU A 42 12.21 -19.92 -16.26
N LEU A 43 11.92 -19.38 -15.07
CA LEU A 43 12.48 -19.85 -13.79
C LEU A 43 11.64 -20.98 -13.17
N ALA A 44 10.37 -21.11 -13.55
CA ALA A 44 9.43 -22.07 -12.98
C ALA A 44 9.91 -23.52 -13.08
N THR A 45 10.46 -23.92 -14.23
CA THR A 45 11.00 -25.28 -14.44
C THR A 45 12.10 -25.59 -13.42
N ARG A 46 12.99 -24.64 -13.17
CA ARG A 46 14.08 -24.78 -12.20
C ARG A 46 13.55 -24.82 -10.77
N GLN A 47 12.54 -24.02 -10.44
CA GLN A 47 11.90 -24.01 -9.12
C GLN A 47 11.21 -25.35 -8.82
N VAL A 48 10.52 -25.94 -9.80
CA VAL A 48 9.90 -27.27 -9.67
C VAL A 48 10.97 -28.35 -9.45
N LEU A 49 12.09 -28.30 -10.19
CA LEU A 49 13.21 -29.22 -9.97
C LEU A 49 13.75 -29.08 -8.55
N TRP A 50 13.95 -27.86 -8.07
CA TRP A 50 14.37 -27.61 -6.70
C TRP A 50 13.38 -28.13 -5.68
N LEU A 51 12.06 -28.07 -5.92
CA LEU A 51 11.07 -28.68 -5.03
C LEU A 51 11.30 -30.19 -4.92
N PHE A 52 11.49 -30.90 -6.03
CA PHE A 52 11.75 -32.33 -6.00
C PHE A 52 13.07 -32.68 -5.29
N VAL A 53 14.14 -31.91 -5.53
CA VAL A 53 15.42 -32.06 -4.82
C VAL A 53 15.25 -31.81 -3.33
N SER A 54 14.47 -30.80 -2.95
CA SER A 54 14.18 -30.43 -1.56
C SER A 54 13.39 -31.53 -0.84
N ILE A 55 12.37 -32.08 -1.51
CA ILE A 55 11.61 -33.23 -1.01
C ILE A 55 12.51 -34.46 -0.83
N ALA A 56 13.37 -34.75 -1.81
CA ALA A 56 14.33 -35.85 -1.70
C ALA A 56 15.27 -35.64 -0.51
N ALA A 57 15.76 -34.42 -0.28
CA ALA A 57 16.59 -34.07 0.87
C ALA A 57 15.85 -34.19 2.21
N MET A 58 14.57 -33.83 2.27
CA MET A 58 13.73 -34.06 3.44
C MET A 58 13.61 -35.57 3.75
N VAL A 59 13.27 -36.38 2.74
CA VAL A 59 13.15 -37.83 2.90
C VAL A 59 14.49 -38.45 3.30
N PHE A 60 15.58 -38.01 2.68
CA PHE A 60 16.93 -38.42 3.03
C PHE A 60 17.28 -38.06 4.48
N THR A 61 16.90 -36.87 4.94
CA THR A 61 17.08 -36.44 6.34
C THR A 61 16.33 -37.38 7.30
N LEU A 62 15.08 -37.76 6.99
CA LEU A 62 14.30 -38.70 7.81
C LEU A 62 14.93 -40.10 7.89
N ILE A 63 15.60 -40.54 6.82
CA ILE A 63 16.28 -41.85 6.74
C ILE A 63 17.62 -41.82 7.49
N ILE A 64 18.45 -40.81 7.23
CA ILE A 64 19.83 -40.73 7.72
C ILE A 64 19.93 -40.24 9.16
N VAL A 65 18.97 -39.46 9.65
CA VAL A 65 18.96 -38.94 11.02
C VAL A 65 18.09 -39.86 11.89
N PRO A 66 18.64 -40.92 12.51
CA PRO A 66 17.86 -41.80 13.38
C PRO A 66 17.44 -41.10 14.67
N SER A 67 18.26 -40.17 15.17
CA SER A 67 18.00 -39.42 16.40
C SER A 67 18.69 -38.05 16.34
N ILE A 68 17.94 -36.98 16.62
CA ILE A 68 18.49 -35.62 16.70
C ILE A 68 19.45 -35.51 17.89
N GLN A 69 19.21 -36.24 18.98
CA GLN A 69 20.12 -36.30 20.11
C GLN A 69 21.53 -36.80 19.72
N ARG A 70 21.61 -37.84 18.86
CA ARG A 70 22.90 -38.32 18.33
C ARG A 70 23.56 -37.30 17.39
N LEU A 71 22.77 -36.56 16.63
CA LEU A 71 23.32 -35.50 15.78
C LEU A 71 23.90 -34.37 16.66
N ALA A 72 23.15 -33.95 17.68
CA ALA A 72 23.52 -32.91 18.62
C ALA A 72 24.70 -33.28 19.53
N SER A 73 25.06 -34.57 19.69
CA SER A 73 26.29 -34.93 20.41
C SER A 73 27.55 -34.41 19.71
N TYR A 74 27.49 -34.15 18.40
CA TYR A 74 28.55 -33.51 17.62
C TYR A 74 28.44 -31.97 17.60
N LYS A 75 27.75 -31.36 18.57
CA LYS A 75 27.45 -29.91 18.62
C LYS A 75 28.62 -29.00 18.24
N TYR A 76 29.84 -29.23 18.75
CA TYR A 76 30.99 -28.37 18.43
C TYR A 76 31.49 -28.55 17.00
N SER A 77 31.40 -29.76 16.44
CA SER A 77 31.69 -30.00 15.03
C SER A 77 30.65 -29.35 14.13
N LEU A 78 29.37 -29.40 14.51
CA LEU A 78 28.28 -28.71 13.81
C LEU A 78 28.44 -27.19 13.87
N MET A 79 28.84 -26.65 15.02
CA MET A 79 29.17 -25.22 15.19
C MET A 79 30.30 -24.80 14.26
N LEU A 80 31.43 -25.53 14.29
CA LEU A 80 32.58 -25.23 13.44
C LEU A 80 32.20 -25.28 11.96
N LEU A 81 31.47 -26.32 11.55
CA LEU A 81 31.00 -26.45 10.17
C LEU A 81 30.04 -25.30 9.79
N GLY A 82 29.12 -24.91 10.67
CA GLY A 82 28.23 -23.76 10.46
C GLY A 82 29.00 -22.46 10.27
N ILE A 83 30.01 -22.18 11.10
CA ILE A 83 30.88 -21.00 10.97
C ILE A 83 31.67 -21.05 9.67
N VAL A 84 32.23 -22.20 9.30
CA VAL A 84 32.96 -22.38 8.03
C VAL A 84 32.04 -22.11 6.83
N LEU A 85 30.80 -22.60 6.87
CA LEU A 85 29.83 -22.34 5.82
C LEU A 85 29.45 -20.86 5.74
N LEU A 86 29.30 -20.16 6.87
CA LEU A 86 29.08 -18.70 6.87
C LEU A 86 30.30 -17.92 6.36
N LEU A 87 31.53 -18.40 6.58
CA LEU A 87 32.72 -17.72 6.08
C LEU A 87 32.98 -17.97 4.59
N LEU A 88 32.43 -19.05 4.04
CA LEU A 88 32.74 -19.52 2.70
C LEU A 88 32.46 -18.46 1.60
N PRO A 89 31.31 -17.73 1.61
CA PRO A 89 31.02 -16.71 0.61
C PRO A 89 32.00 -15.53 0.61
N ILE A 90 32.61 -15.20 1.74
CA ILE A 90 33.62 -14.13 1.81
C ILE A 90 34.83 -14.44 0.91
N PHE A 91 35.22 -15.72 0.81
CA PHE A 91 36.41 -16.14 0.07
C PHE A 91 36.13 -16.49 -1.38
N ILE A 92 35.03 -17.19 -1.65
CA ILE A 92 34.73 -17.76 -2.98
C ILE A 92 33.34 -17.37 -3.51
N GLY A 93 32.63 -16.50 -2.80
CA GLY A 93 31.30 -16.04 -3.19
C GLY A 93 31.33 -15.04 -4.34
N THR A 94 30.26 -15.07 -5.12
CA THR A 94 29.99 -14.12 -6.19
C THR A 94 29.25 -12.91 -5.61
N GLU A 95 29.67 -11.70 -6.00
CA GLU A 95 29.01 -10.47 -5.57
C GLU A 95 27.75 -10.23 -6.41
N GLU A 96 26.59 -10.23 -5.77
CA GLU A 96 25.30 -9.91 -6.37
C GLU A 96 24.63 -8.80 -5.54
N TYR A 97 24.15 -7.74 -6.21
CA TYR A 97 23.50 -6.59 -5.56
C TYR A 97 24.29 -6.00 -4.37
N GLY A 98 25.63 -6.00 -4.46
CA GLY A 98 26.55 -5.44 -3.46
C GLY A 98 26.80 -6.32 -2.23
N SER A 99 26.35 -7.59 -2.24
CA SER A 99 26.55 -8.57 -1.16
C SER A 99 27.18 -9.87 -1.70
N LYS A 100 28.11 -10.48 -0.95
CA LYS A 100 28.77 -11.75 -1.31
C LYS A 100 28.18 -12.90 -0.51
N LEU A 101 27.00 -13.36 -0.92
CA LEU A 101 26.23 -14.39 -0.18
C LEU A 101 26.17 -15.74 -0.90
N TRP A 102 26.33 -15.71 -2.23
CA TRP A 102 26.05 -16.83 -3.11
C TRP A 102 27.34 -17.45 -3.63
N ILE A 103 27.35 -18.77 -3.79
CA ILE A 103 28.41 -19.51 -4.47
C ILE A 103 27.83 -20.10 -5.74
N THR A 104 28.42 -19.73 -6.87
CA THR A 104 27.99 -20.22 -8.18
C THR A 104 28.97 -21.26 -8.69
N PHE A 105 28.48 -22.47 -8.98
CA PHE A 105 29.27 -23.57 -9.54
C PHE A 105 28.47 -24.33 -10.60
N ALA A 106 29.05 -24.51 -11.79
CA ALA A 106 28.46 -25.27 -12.91
C ALA A 106 27.00 -24.89 -13.25
N GLY A 107 26.66 -23.60 -13.19
CA GLY A 107 25.30 -23.09 -13.46
C GLY A 107 24.31 -23.19 -12.27
N PHE A 108 24.73 -23.78 -11.15
CA PHE A 108 23.97 -23.80 -9.90
C PHE A 108 24.45 -22.70 -8.95
N SER A 109 23.49 -21.98 -8.35
CA SER A 109 23.77 -21.02 -7.28
C SER A 109 23.29 -21.60 -5.96
N PHE A 110 24.18 -21.58 -4.96
CA PHE A 110 23.95 -22.12 -3.63
C PHE A 110 24.29 -21.08 -2.56
N GLN A 111 23.44 -20.94 -1.54
CA GLN A 111 23.66 -20.04 -0.41
C GLN A 111 24.06 -20.86 0.83
N PRO A 112 25.35 -20.90 1.22
CA PRO A 112 25.80 -21.67 2.38
C PRO A 112 25.14 -21.28 3.71
N GLY A 113 24.80 -20.00 3.87
CA GLY A 113 24.15 -19.46 5.07
C GLY A 113 22.82 -20.14 5.40
N GLU A 114 22.09 -20.61 4.38
CA GLU A 114 20.84 -21.34 4.54
C GLU A 114 21.03 -22.66 5.29
N ILE A 115 22.10 -23.39 4.99
CA ILE A 115 22.46 -24.63 5.71
C ILE A 115 23.13 -24.32 7.04
N ALA A 116 23.96 -23.28 7.10
CA ALA A 116 24.61 -22.86 8.35
C ALA A 116 23.59 -22.58 9.46
N LYS A 117 22.43 -21.97 9.13
CA LYS A 117 21.35 -21.73 10.11
C LYS A 117 20.90 -23.01 10.80
N ILE A 118 20.77 -24.11 10.05
CA ILE A 118 20.33 -25.41 10.58
C ILE A 118 21.38 -25.96 11.54
N LEU A 119 22.66 -25.91 11.16
CA LEU A 119 23.78 -26.40 11.98
C LEU A 119 23.92 -25.60 13.28
N ILE A 120 23.74 -24.29 13.21
CA ILE A 120 23.74 -23.37 14.34
C ILE A 120 22.60 -23.71 15.30
N VAL A 121 21.38 -23.94 14.80
CA VAL A 121 20.25 -24.38 15.63
C VAL A 121 20.53 -25.73 16.30
N LEU A 122 21.11 -26.70 15.58
CA LEU A 122 21.46 -28.01 16.15
C LEU A 122 22.52 -27.89 17.26
N PHE A 123 23.54 -27.05 17.07
CA PHE A 123 24.51 -26.74 18.12
C PHE A 123 23.83 -26.12 19.34
N LEU A 124 23.00 -25.08 19.15
CA LEU A 124 22.30 -24.40 20.24
C LEU A 124 21.39 -25.37 21.00
N ALA A 125 20.66 -26.23 20.28
CA ALA A 125 19.78 -27.23 20.90
C ALA A 125 20.56 -28.22 21.77
N GLY A 126 21.66 -28.77 21.24
CA GLY A 126 22.53 -29.69 21.99
C GLY A 126 23.20 -29.02 23.19
N TYR A 127 23.73 -27.81 23.01
CA TYR A 127 24.41 -27.09 24.09
C TYR A 127 23.44 -26.64 25.19
N LEU A 128 22.27 -26.11 24.82
CA LEU A 128 21.26 -25.66 25.79
C LEU A 128 20.65 -26.84 26.55
N ALA A 129 20.47 -28.00 25.91
CA ALA A 129 20.00 -29.22 26.58
C ALA A 129 21.00 -29.68 27.65
N ASP A 130 22.29 -29.76 27.31
CA ASP A 130 23.33 -30.21 28.25
C ASP A 130 23.55 -29.25 29.43
N ASN A 131 23.28 -27.95 29.24
CA ASN A 131 23.56 -26.91 30.24
C ASN A 131 22.28 -26.31 30.87
N ARG A 132 21.10 -26.90 30.64
CA ARG A 132 19.79 -26.35 31.06
C ARG A 132 19.73 -26.05 32.57
N GLU A 133 20.15 -27.00 33.40
CA GLU A 133 20.09 -26.86 34.87
C GLU A 133 21.00 -25.74 35.36
N MET A 134 22.22 -25.67 34.85
CA MET A 134 23.18 -24.61 35.18
C MET A 134 22.71 -23.23 34.70
N LEU A 135 22.04 -23.14 33.55
CA LEU A 135 21.55 -21.87 33.00
C LEU A 135 20.24 -21.39 33.63
N SER A 136 19.44 -22.30 34.19
CA SER A 136 18.17 -21.98 34.85
C SER A 136 18.33 -21.70 36.34
N VAL A 137 19.18 -22.46 37.05
CA VAL A 137 19.37 -22.38 38.52
C VAL A 137 20.71 -21.74 38.90
N GLY A 138 21.78 -21.97 38.12
CA GLY A 138 23.13 -21.48 38.42
C GLY A 138 23.34 -20.00 38.09
N GLY A 139 23.56 -19.18 39.11
CA GLY A 139 23.97 -17.79 38.91
C GLY A 139 24.23 -17.03 40.20
N ARG A 140 25.10 -16.02 40.15
CA ARG A 140 25.34 -15.11 41.27
C ARG A 140 24.15 -14.15 41.39
N GLN A 141 23.56 -14.07 42.57
CA GLN A 141 22.48 -13.13 42.85
C GLN A 141 23.10 -11.73 43.05
N VAL A 142 22.80 -10.80 42.15
CA VAL A 142 23.20 -9.39 42.26
C VAL A 142 21.93 -8.57 42.39
N GLY A 143 21.57 -8.22 43.63
CA GLY A 143 20.29 -7.55 43.94
C GLY A 143 19.08 -8.45 43.65
N ARG A 144 18.06 -7.92 42.97
CA ARG A 144 16.86 -8.69 42.54
C ARG A 144 17.10 -9.58 41.31
N PHE A 145 18.30 -9.58 40.73
CA PHE A 145 18.58 -10.24 39.46
C PHE A 145 19.65 -11.34 39.62
N THR A 146 19.37 -12.54 39.10
CA THR A 146 20.32 -13.66 39.09
C THR A 146 21.12 -13.62 37.80
N ILE A 147 22.42 -13.32 37.89
CA ILE A 147 23.33 -13.29 36.74
C ILE A 147 23.89 -14.70 36.55
N PRO A 148 23.69 -15.34 35.38
CA PRO A 148 24.23 -16.68 35.10
C PRO A 148 25.76 -16.70 35.12
N ASP A 149 26.33 -17.90 35.30
CA ASP A 149 27.78 -18.07 35.19
C ASP A 149 28.26 -17.73 33.76
N PHE A 150 29.15 -16.75 33.64
CA PHE A 150 29.66 -16.30 32.35
C PHE A 150 30.32 -17.44 31.56
N ARG A 151 30.90 -18.44 32.24
CA ARG A 151 31.56 -19.59 31.60
C ARG A 151 30.60 -20.49 30.82
N THR A 152 29.35 -20.62 31.26
CA THR A 152 28.34 -21.44 30.57
C THR A 152 27.64 -20.67 29.45
N LEU A 153 27.58 -19.34 29.52
CA LEU A 153 27.12 -18.51 28.41
C LEU A 153 28.18 -18.28 27.34
N MET A 154 29.47 -18.39 27.69
CA MET A 154 30.57 -18.02 26.79
C MET A 154 30.53 -18.72 25.43
N PRO A 155 30.35 -20.06 25.32
CA PRO A 155 30.30 -20.71 24.00
C PRO A 155 29.09 -20.30 23.16
N LEU A 156 27.95 -20.06 23.80
CA LEU A 156 26.73 -19.58 23.15
C LEU A 156 26.93 -18.17 22.61
N LEU A 157 27.43 -17.26 23.45
CA LEU A 157 27.69 -15.87 23.08
C LEU A 157 28.80 -15.75 22.04
N LEU A 158 29.87 -16.54 22.15
CA LEU A 158 30.98 -16.53 21.20
C LEU A 158 30.52 -16.97 19.81
N MET A 159 29.79 -18.08 19.71
CA MET A 159 29.23 -18.53 18.45
C MET A 159 28.29 -17.47 17.87
N TRP A 160 27.37 -16.97 18.68
CA TRP A 160 26.39 -15.96 18.26
C TRP A 160 27.05 -14.66 17.78
N VAL A 161 28.03 -14.10 18.51
CA VAL A 161 28.77 -12.89 18.10
C VAL A 161 29.54 -13.15 16.81
N ILE A 162 30.23 -14.29 16.69
CA ILE A 162 30.98 -14.62 15.46
C ILE A 162 30.03 -14.70 14.27
N SER A 163 28.91 -15.41 14.40
CA SER A 163 27.91 -15.53 13.32
C SER A 163 27.34 -14.17 12.93
N LEU A 164 27.01 -13.30 13.89
CA LEU A 164 26.52 -11.95 13.59
C LEU A 164 27.57 -11.08 12.90
N VAL A 165 28.81 -11.11 13.39
CA VAL A 165 29.89 -10.31 12.81
C VAL A 165 30.11 -10.72 11.35
N ILE A 166 30.18 -12.02 11.06
CA ILE A 166 30.33 -12.54 9.69
C ILE A 166 29.23 -12.00 8.79
N VAL A 167 27.97 -12.19 9.19
CA VAL A 167 26.80 -11.83 8.37
C VAL A 167 26.69 -10.31 8.16
N VAL A 168 27.08 -9.49 9.15
CA VAL A 168 27.18 -8.03 9.00
C VAL A 168 28.26 -7.64 7.99
N PHE A 169 29.41 -8.32 7.99
CA PHE A 169 30.46 -8.12 6.99
C PHE A 169 30.05 -8.57 5.59
N GLU A 170 29.18 -9.58 5.48
CA GLU A 170 28.57 -9.99 4.21
C GLU A 170 27.49 -9.02 3.71
N ARG A 171 27.13 -7.99 4.51
CA ARG A 171 26.07 -7.00 4.25
C ARG A 171 24.65 -7.59 4.22
N ASP A 172 24.42 -8.69 4.95
CA ASP A 172 23.10 -9.36 5.04
C ASP A 172 22.41 -9.08 6.39
N LEU A 173 21.73 -7.93 6.47
CA LEU A 173 20.97 -7.54 7.66
C LEU A 173 19.83 -8.52 8.01
N GLY A 174 19.25 -9.17 7.01
CA GLY A 174 18.14 -10.08 7.20
C GLY A 174 18.55 -11.34 7.94
N SER A 175 19.63 -11.99 7.50
CA SER A 175 20.20 -13.13 8.21
C SER A 175 20.71 -12.74 9.60
N ALA A 176 21.26 -11.53 9.78
CA ALA A 176 21.70 -11.05 11.09
C ALA A 176 20.52 -10.97 12.08
N LEU A 177 19.42 -10.35 11.67
CA LEU A 177 18.20 -10.25 12.48
C LEU A 177 17.57 -11.62 12.76
N LEU A 178 17.59 -12.52 11.77
CA LEU A 178 17.11 -13.89 11.89
C LEU A 178 17.93 -14.70 12.91
N PHE A 179 19.26 -14.68 12.80
CA PHE A 179 20.17 -15.41 13.70
C PHE A 179 20.08 -14.86 15.12
N PHE A 180 19.98 -13.55 15.25
CA PHE A 180 19.74 -12.88 16.51
C PHE A 180 18.44 -13.34 17.17
N GLY A 181 17.34 -13.33 16.41
CA GLY A 181 16.02 -13.61 16.95
C GLY A 181 15.83 -15.07 17.38
N PHE A 182 16.20 -16.05 16.55
CA PHE A 182 16.06 -17.45 16.98
C PHE A 182 17.01 -17.78 18.14
N PHE A 183 18.19 -17.17 18.20
CA PHE A 183 19.11 -17.35 19.33
C PHE A 183 18.44 -16.92 20.65
N LEU A 184 17.85 -15.72 20.70
CA LEU A 184 17.12 -15.24 21.86
C LEU A 184 15.91 -16.13 22.22
N ILE A 185 15.17 -16.58 21.21
CA ILE A 185 14.01 -17.47 21.41
C ILE A 185 14.44 -18.79 22.02
N MET A 186 15.53 -19.40 21.54
CA MET A 186 16.07 -20.65 22.07
C MET A 186 16.60 -20.49 23.50
N VAL A 187 17.34 -19.41 23.78
CA VAL A 187 17.81 -19.09 25.13
C VAL A 187 16.63 -18.90 26.08
N TYR A 188 15.57 -18.19 25.66
CA TYR A 188 14.37 -18.02 26.45
C TYR A 188 13.64 -19.36 26.70
N ALA A 189 13.50 -20.19 25.67
CA ALA A 189 12.88 -21.51 25.80
C ALA A 189 13.62 -22.39 26.83
N ALA A 190 14.96 -22.40 26.76
CA ALA A 190 15.80 -23.18 27.67
C ALA A 190 15.79 -22.64 29.11
N THR A 191 15.90 -21.33 29.28
CA THR A 191 16.14 -20.72 30.59
C THR A 191 14.86 -20.26 31.31
N GLY A 192 13.82 -19.88 30.56
CA GLY A 192 12.59 -19.25 31.07
C GLY A 192 12.79 -17.82 31.58
N ARG A 193 13.97 -17.23 31.39
CA ARG A 193 14.33 -15.94 31.97
C ARG A 193 14.03 -14.80 30.98
N LYS A 194 12.94 -14.06 31.25
CA LYS A 194 12.52 -12.91 30.43
C LYS A 194 13.59 -11.82 30.30
N ILE A 195 14.49 -11.69 31.28
CA ILE A 195 15.57 -10.70 31.25
C ILE A 195 16.49 -10.87 30.04
N TYR A 196 16.74 -12.10 29.56
CA TYR A 196 17.57 -12.30 28.37
C TYR A 196 16.89 -11.77 27.12
N VAL A 197 15.57 -11.88 27.02
CA VAL A 197 14.79 -11.30 25.92
C VAL A 197 14.82 -9.77 25.98
N VAL A 198 14.66 -9.19 27.17
CA VAL A 198 14.70 -7.73 27.35
C VAL A 198 16.08 -7.16 27.05
N VAL A 199 17.15 -7.76 27.60
CA VAL A 199 18.53 -7.35 27.33
C VAL A 199 18.87 -7.57 25.86
N GLY A 200 18.44 -8.68 25.28
CA GLY A 200 18.54 -8.93 23.85
C GLY A 200 17.88 -7.83 23.03
N ALA A 201 16.62 -7.51 23.27
CA ALA A 201 15.91 -6.44 22.57
C ALA A 201 16.65 -5.10 22.67
N LEU A 202 17.17 -4.75 23.84
CA LEU A 202 18.00 -3.55 24.03
C LEU A 202 19.29 -3.62 23.20
N LEU A 203 19.98 -4.76 23.18
CA LEU A 203 21.18 -4.97 22.36
C LEU A 203 20.88 -4.90 20.85
N ALA A 204 19.70 -5.37 20.40
CA ALA A 204 19.28 -5.22 19.02
C ALA A 204 19.04 -3.74 18.65
N VAL A 205 18.40 -2.96 19.53
CA VAL A 205 18.22 -1.52 19.31
C VAL A 205 19.56 -0.81 19.26
N VAL A 206 20.46 -1.09 20.22
CA VAL A 206 21.81 -0.50 20.26
C VAL A 206 22.61 -0.91 19.03
N GLY A 207 22.62 -2.20 18.68
CA GLY A 207 23.33 -2.73 17.52
C GLY A 207 22.80 -2.20 16.19
N GLY A 208 21.48 -2.11 16.03
CA GLY A 208 20.84 -1.51 14.86
C GLY A 208 21.13 -0.02 14.75
N THR A 209 21.10 0.72 15.86
CA THR A 209 21.47 2.15 15.90
C THR A 209 22.94 2.34 15.55
N ALA A 210 23.84 1.53 16.11
CA ALA A 210 25.25 1.55 15.75
C ALA A 210 25.46 1.22 14.27
N ALA A 211 24.77 0.22 13.74
CA ALA A 211 24.83 -0.14 12.33
C ALA A 211 24.34 0.99 11.42
N PHE A 212 23.27 1.71 11.80
CA PHE A 212 22.77 2.88 11.09
C PHE A 212 23.82 4.00 10.96
N PHE A 213 24.64 4.24 12.00
CA PHE A 213 25.69 5.25 11.96
C PHE A 213 27.00 4.76 11.33
N LEU A 214 27.30 3.46 11.42
CA LEU A 214 28.58 2.89 10.95
C LEU A 214 28.54 2.44 9.49
N PHE A 215 27.37 2.11 8.95
CA PHE A 215 27.24 1.51 7.63
C PHE A 215 26.25 2.28 6.74
N SER A 216 26.76 2.85 5.64
CA SER A 216 25.96 3.64 4.70
C SER A 216 24.78 2.88 4.07
N HIS A 217 24.95 1.58 3.79
CA HIS A 217 23.88 0.74 3.23
C HIS A 217 22.73 0.51 4.23
N VAL A 218 23.03 0.47 5.54
CA VAL A 218 22.02 0.37 6.60
C VAL A 218 21.27 1.69 6.74
N HIS A 219 22.02 2.80 6.75
CA HIS A 219 21.46 4.15 6.77
C HIS A 219 20.46 4.37 5.63
N GLN A 220 20.86 4.05 4.40
CA GLN A 220 20.02 4.18 3.22
C GLN A 220 18.74 3.34 3.30
N ARG A 221 18.81 2.09 3.81
CA ARG A 221 17.62 1.24 3.99
C ARG A 221 16.66 1.80 5.04
N VAL A 222 17.17 2.47 6.08
CA VAL A 222 16.34 3.13 7.09
C VAL A 222 15.69 4.40 6.53
N ASP A 223 16.42 5.21 5.76
CA ASP A 223 15.85 6.40 5.11
C ASP A 223 14.74 6.05 4.12
N ILE A 224 14.99 5.06 3.25
CA ILE A 224 13.98 4.52 2.32
C ILE A 224 12.79 3.93 3.08
N TRP A 225 13.01 3.27 4.23
CA TRP A 225 11.93 2.73 5.03
C TRP A 225 11.06 3.82 5.64
N LEU A 226 11.64 4.93 6.13
CA LEU A 226 10.87 6.02 6.72
C LEU A 226 10.07 6.79 5.65
N ASP A 227 10.75 7.23 4.59
CA ASP A 227 10.15 7.99 3.50
C ASP A 227 10.64 7.52 2.12
N PRO A 228 10.08 6.42 1.58
CA PRO A 228 10.55 5.86 0.32
C PRO A 228 10.35 6.82 -0.86
N PHE A 229 9.34 7.68 -0.81
CA PHE A 229 8.98 8.56 -1.91
C PHE A 229 9.95 9.73 -2.11
N SER A 230 10.72 10.09 -1.08
CA SER A 230 11.86 11.02 -1.22
C SER A 230 13.06 10.41 -1.95
N PHE A 231 13.04 9.10 -2.19
CA PHE A 231 14.11 8.35 -2.86
C PHE A 231 13.55 7.52 -4.03
N PRO A 232 12.97 8.14 -5.08
CA PRO A 232 12.24 7.42 -6.13
C PRO A 232 13.06 6.35 -6.84
N ASP A 233 14.37 6.56 -7.03
CA ASP A 233 15.24 5.60 -7.71
C ASP A 233 15.66 4.43 -6.81
N THR A 234 16.14 4.74 -5.60
CA THR A 234 16.71 3.72 -4.70
C THR A 234 15.66 3.04 -3.82
N GLY A 235 14.51 3.71 -3.60
CA GLY A 235 13.33 3.18 -2.93
C GLY A 235 12.28 2.58 -3.89
N TYR A 236 12.56 2.54 -5.19
CA TYR A 236 11.61 2.13 -6.24
C TYR A 236 10.89 0.82 -5.92
N GLN A 237 11.62 -0.23 -5.53
CA GLN A 237 11.03 -1.55 -5.20
C GLN A 237 9.97 -1.44 -4.09
N LEU A 238 10.24 -0.66 -3.03
CA LEU A 238 9.30 -0.48 -1.93
C LEU A 238 8.10 0.39 -2.35
N ILE A 239 8.31 1.40 -3.19
CA ILE A 239 7.24 2.24 -3.74
C ILE A 239 6.26 1.38 -4.56
N GLN A 240 6.79 0.58 -5.49
CA GLN A 240 5.97 -0.31 -6.33
C GLN A 240 5.23 -1.36 -5.49
N ALA A 241 5.88 -1.88 -4.44
CA ALA A 241 5.22 -2.78 -3.50
C ALA A 241 4.04 -2.11 -2.78
N LEU A 242 4.18 -0.86 -2.36
CA LEU A 242 3.09 -0.10 -1.73
C LEU A 242 1.93 0.18 -2.69
N TYR A 243 2.21 0.47 -3.97
CA TYR A 243 1.17 0.62 -4.99
C TYR A 243 0.44 -0.70 -5.26
N SER A 244 1.18 -1.80 -5.40
CA SER A 244 0.63 -3.16 -5.58
C SER A 244 -0.27 -3.58 -4.41
N LEU A 245 0.15 -3.30 -3.17
CA LEU A 245 -0.68 -3.55 -1.99
C LEU A 245 -1.97 -2.72 -2.01
N ALA A 246 -1.88 -1.43 -2.35
CA ALA A 246 -3.06 -0.57 -2.46
C ALA A 246 -4.04 -1.07 -3.53
N ASP A 247 -3.55 -1.63 -4.63
CA ASP A 247 -4.37 -2.18 -5.71
C ASP A 247 -5.04 -3.51 -5.36
N GLY A 248 -4.46 -4.29 -4.44
CA GLY A 248 -5.00 -5.59 -4.06
C GLY A 248 -6.32 -5.54 -3.30
N GLY A 249 -6.61 -4.46 -2.55
CA GLY A 249 -7.88 -4.34 -1.82
C GLY A 249 -8.21 -5.54 -0.91
N LEU A 250 -9.50 -5.81 -0.70
CA LEU A 250 -9.94 -6.95 0.11
C LEU A 250 -9.85 -8.29 -0.64
N ALA A 251 -10.27 -8.31 -1.90
CA ALA A 251 -10.49 -9.54 -2.69
C ALA A 251 -9.41 -9.81 -3.75
N GLY A 252 -8.53 -8.84 -4.03
CA GLY A 252 -7.51 -8.94 -5.07
C GLY A 252 -7.97 -8.31 -6.37
N SER A 253 -6.99 -7.93 -7.18
CA SER A 253 -7.20 -7.57 -8.59
C SER A 253 -7.62 -8.76 -9.47
N GLY A 254 -7.40 -9.99 -8.97
CA GLY A 254 -7.62 -11.24 -9.67
C GLY A 254 -6.31 -11.83 -10.20
N ILE A 255 -6.18 -13.16 -10.12
CA ILE A 255 -4.97 -13.86 -10.57
C ILE A 255 -4.73 -13.59 -12.05
N GLY A 256 -3.53 -13.10 -12.40
CA GLY A 256 -3.21 -12.70 -13.77
C GLY A 256 -3.46 -11.23 -14.08
N LYS A 257 -4.27 -10.52 -13.30
CA LYS A 257 -4.78 -9.18 -13.63
C LYS A 257 -4.09 -8.03 -12.89
N GLY A 258 -3.32 -8.34 -11.84
CA GLY A 258 -2.45 -7.37 -11.17
C GLY A 258 -1.25 -6.96 -12.03
N MET A 259 -0.49 -5.97 -11.55
CA MET A 259 0.72 -5.44 -12.16
C MET A 259 1.99 -5.68 -11.32
N PRO A 260 2.18 -6.85 -10.66
CA PRO A 260 3.33 -7.06 -9.80
C PRO A 260 4.67 -7.09 -10.55
N ASP A 261 4.63 -7.25 -11.88
CA ASP A 261 5.79 -7.22 -12.76
C ASP A 261 6.47 -5.83 -12.78
N LEU A 262 5.80 -4.78 -12.31
CA LEU A 262 6.39 -3.46 -12.10
C LEU A 262 7.38 -3.43 -10.92
N ILE A 263 7.30 -4.38 -10.00
CA ILE A 263 8.27 -4.55 -8.91
C ILE A 263 9.50 -5.31 -9.45
N PRO A 264 10.71 -4.72 -9.43
CA PRO A 264 11.90 -5.42 -9.89
C PRO A 264 12.20 -6.67 -9.05
N VAL A 265 12.38 -7.81 -9.73
CA VAL A 265 12.72 -9.11 -9.12
C VAL A 265 11.64 -9.60 -8.13
N VAL A 266 10.38 -9.37 -8.50
CA VAL A 266 9.20 -9.69 -7.68
C VAL A 266 9.09 -11.16 -7.29
N GLU A 267 9.55 -12.07 -8.14
CA GLU A 267 9.47 -13.51 -7.91
C GLU A 267 10.37 -14.00 -6.76
N LYS A 268 11.35 -13.19 -6.33
CA LYS A 268 12.22 -13.47 -5.18
C LYS A 268 11.68 -12.81 -3.93
N ASP A 269 12.05 -11.55 -3.69
CA ASP A 269 11.90 -10.92 -2.38
C ASP A 269 10.48 -10.40 -2.15
N PHE A 270 9.77 -10.01 -3.22
CA PHE A 270 8.44 -9.40 -3.15
C PHE A 270 7.29 -10.32 -3.59
N ILE A 271 7.50 -11.65 -3.62
CA ILE A 271 6.49 -12.58 -4.12
C ILE A 271 5.20 -12.51 -3.28
N PHE A 272 5.33 -12.20 -1.99
CA PHE A 272 4.21 -12.01 -1.10
C PHE A 272 3.34 -10.81 -1.52
N VAL A 273 3.95 -9.74 -2.02
CA VAL A 273 3.25 -8.55 -2.48
C VAL A 273 2.47 -8.85 -3.75
N ALA A 274 3.04 -9.61 -4.70
CA ALA A 274 2.30 -10.08 -5.87
C ALA A 274 1.07 -10.92 -5.48
N ILE A 275 1.23 -11.79 -4.49
CA ILE A 275 0.11 -12.59 -3.95
C ILE A 275 -0.94 -11.69 -3.30
N ALA A 276 -0.53 -10.68 -2.54
CA ALA A 276 -1.43 -9.74 -1.91
C ALA A 276 -2.18 -8.87 -2.95
N GLU A 277 -1.51 -8.43 -4.01
CA GLU A 277 -2.15 -7.68 -5.09
C GLU A 277 -3.20 -8.50 -5.85
N GLU A 278 -2.91 -9.77 -6.15
CA GLU A 278 -3.80 -10.59 -7.00
C GLU A 278 -4.86 -11.37 -6.22
N MET A 279 -4.55 -11.81 -5.00
CA MET A 279 -5.48 -12.57 -4.15
C MET A 279 -6.11 -11.71 -3.02
N GLY A 280 -5.70 -10.44 -2.92
CA GLY A 280 -6.22 -9.49 -1.94
C GLY A 280 -5.78 -9.75 -0.51
N LEU A 281 -6.32 -8.93 0.39
CA LEU A 281 -6.08 -9.05 1.84
C LEU A 281 -6.45 -10.44 2.36
N LEU A 282 -7.53 -11.07 1.85
CA LEU A 282 -7.96 -12.39 2.28
C LEU A 282 -6.95 -13.49 1.89
N GLY A 283 -6.42 -13.44 0.67
CA GLY A 283 -5.38 -14.37 0.22
C GLY A 283 -4.07 -14.18 0.99
N ALA A 284 -3.61 -12.93 1.12
CA ALA A 284 -2.42 -12.58 1.87
C ALA A 284 -2.52 -13.00 3.35
N ALA A 285 -3.64 -12.71 4.01
CA ALA A 285 -3.91 -13.14 5.37
C ALA A 285 -3.96 -14.67 5.50
N GLY A 286 -4.53 -15.37 4.51
CA GLY A 286 -4.52 -16.83 4.43
C GLY A 286 -3.10 -17.42 4.44
N VAL A 287 -2.18 -16.84 3.65
CA VAL A 287 -0.75 -17.22 3.64
C VAL A 287 -0.10 -16.97 5.00
N LEU A 288 -0.33 -15.80 5.62
CA LEU A 288 0.19 -15.48 6.95
C LEU A 288 -0.34 -16.45 8.03
N ILE A 289 -1.62 -16.83 7.94
CA ILE A 289 -2.23 -17.82 8.82
C ILE A 289 -1.58 -19.19 8.64
N LEU A 290 -1.22 -19.60 7.41
CA LEU A 290 -0.51 -20.86 7.17
C LEU A 290 0.87 -20.88 7.85
N TYR A 291 1.64 -19.79 7.80
CA TYR A 291 2.90 -19.68 8.54
C TYR A 291 2.67 -19.68 10.06
N LEU A 292 1.64 -19.00 10.55
CA LEU A 292 1.28 -19.03 11.97
C LEU A 292 0.89 -20.44 12.42
N LEU A 293 0.11 -21.18 11.61
CA LEU A 293 -0.25 -22.57 11.88
C LEU A 293 1.00 -23.47 11.87
N LEU A 294 1.93 -23.27 10.94
CA LEU A 294 3.21 -23.97 10.93
C LEU A 294 4.00 -23.69 12.22
N ALA A 295 4.03 -22.44 12.67
CA ALA A 295 4.68 -22.05 13.93
C ALA A 295 4.03 -22.72 15.15
N VAL A 296 2.70 -22.66 15.25
CA VAL A 296 1.92 -23.31 16.32
C VAL A 296 2.19 -24.81 16.36
N ARG A 297 2.17 -25.47 15.20
CA ARG A 297 2.44 -26.91 15.07
C ARG A 297 3.88 -27.25 15.44
N GLY A 298 4.85 -26.45 15.00
CA GLY A 298 6.26 -26.63 15.34
C GLY A 298 6.55 -26.47 16.84
N PHE A 299 5.98 -25.46 17.50
CA PHE A 299 6.11 -25.31 18.96
C PHE A 299 5.33 -26.38 19.73
N THR A 300 4.20 -26.86 19.20
CA THR A 300 3.47 -28.00 19.77
C THR A 300 4.30 -29.29 19.67
N THR A 301 5.01 -29.49 18.57
CA THR A 301 6.00 -30.59 18.43
C THR A 301 7.08 -30.49 19.50
N ALA A 302 7.61 -29.29 19.76
CA ALA A 302 8.57 -29.08 20.85
C ALA A 302 7.99 -29.43 22.23
N ALA A 303 6.71 -29.11 22.49
CA ALA A 303 6.05 -29.43 23.75
C ALA A 303 5.85 -30.95 23.97
N ARG A 304 5.76 -31.72 22.88
CA ARG A 304 5.57 -33.18 22.88
C ARG A 304 6.86 -33.97 22.76
N ALA A 305 7.98 -33.30 22.55
CA ALA A 305 9.28 -33.92 22.37
C ALA A 305 9.71 -34.73 23.61
N LYS A 306 10.35 -35.88 23.37
CA LYS A 306 10.77 -36.80 24.44
C LYS A 306 12.00 -36.30 25.19
N THR A 307 12.91 -35.63 24.48
CA THR A 307 14.18 -35.12 25.01
C THR A 307 14.27 -33.60 24.90
N ASP A 308 15.06 -32.96 25.77
CA ASP A 308 15.30 -31.52 25.73
C ASP A 308 16.00 -31.08 24.45
N VAL A 309 16.87 -31.93 23.87
CA VAL A 309 17.50 -31.69 22.57
C VAL A 309 16.46 -31.61 21.46
N ASP A 310 15.55 -32.58 21.39
CA ASP A 310 14.46 -32.60 20.40
C ASP A 310 13.56 -31.37 20.57
N ALA A 311 13.24 -31.01 21.83
CA ALA A 311 12.42 -29.85 22.15
C ALA A 311 13.07 -28.52 21.70
N PHE A 312 14.33 -28.27 22.09
CA PHE A 312 15.02 -27.04 21.71
C PHE A 312 15.35 -26.99 20.21
N CYS A 313 15.62 -28.12 19.59
CA CYS A 313 15.78 -28.20 18.13
C CYS A 313 14.47 -27.80 17.43
N ALA A 314 13.33 -28.39 17.82
CA ALA A 314 12.02 -28.01 17.27
C ALA A 314 11.71 -26.52 17.48
N VAL A 315 12.03 -25.95 18.67
CA VAL A 315 11.89 -24.50 18.92
C VAL A 315 12.72 -23.68 17.95
N GLY A 316 14.02 -23.97 17.82
CA GLY A 316 14.92 -23.18 16.99
C GLY A 316 14.59 -23.26 15.49
N LEU A 317 14.28 -24.46 15.00
CA LEU A 317 13.90 -24.71 13.62
C LEU A 317 12.58 -24.00 13.26
N THR A 318 11.59 -24.08 14.14
CA THR A 318 10.30 -23.40 13.98
C THR A 318 10.48 -21.89 14.01
N ALA A 319 11.27 -21.39 14.97
CA ALA A 319 11.56 -19.97 15.10
C ALA A 319 12.30 -19.43 13.88
N ALA A 320 13.25 -20.18 13.31
CA ALA A 320 13.97 -19.78 12.11
C ALA A 320 13.01 -19.54 10.93
N ILE A 321 12.07 -20.46 10.67
CA ILE A 321 11.08 -20.31 9.57
C ILE A 321 10.11 -19.17 9.86
N ALA A 322 9.49 -19.17 11.04
CA ALA A 322 8.41 -18.22 11.36
C ALA A 322 8.93 -16.78 11.47
N LEU A 323 10.14 -16.60 12.02
CA LEU A 323 10.78 -15.29 12.11
C LEU A 323 11.25 -14.81 10.73
N GLN A 324 11.77 -15.70 9.89
CA GLN A 324 12.12 -15.36 8.50
C GLN A 324 10.90 -14.85 7.74
N ALA A 325 9.78 -15.57 7.82
CA ALA A 325 8.53 -15.13 7.20
C ALA A 325 8.05 -13.76 7.74
N PHE A 326 8.15 -13.54 9.06
CA PHE A 326 7.79 -12.23 9.64
C PHE A 326 8.69 -11.09 9.15
N ILE A 327 10.00 -11.31 9.13
CA ILE A 327 10.99 -10.29 8.73
C ILE A 327 10.78 -9.88 7.28
N ILE A 328 10.56 -10.85 6.39
CA ILE A 328 10.44 -10.58 4.94
C ILE A 328 9.14 -9.84 4.65
N VAL A 329 8.01 -10.40 5.08
CA VAL A 329 6.70 -9.73 4.87
C VAL A 329 6.65 -8.38 5.58
N GLY A 330 7.28 -8.26 6.75
CA GLY A 330 7.41 -6.97 7.44
C GLY A 330 8.20 -5.95 6.64
N GLY A 331 9.26 -6.36 5.96
CA GLY A 331 10.03 -5.51 5.04
C GLY A 331 9.20 -5.08 3.83
N ASP A 332 8.58 -6.05 3.15
CA ASP A 332 7.82 -5.83 1.91
C ASP A 332 6.61 -4.92 2.10
N THR A 333 6.08 -4.88 3.34
CA THR A 333 4.91 -4.08 3.72
C THR A 333 5.28 -2.81 4.48
N LYS A 334 6.56 -2.40 4.52
CA LYS A 334 7.04 -1.19 5.24
C LYS A 334 6.83 -1.23 6.77
N LEU A 335 6.54 -2.38 7.38
CA LEU A 335 6.48 -2.51 8.85
C LEU A 335 7.87 -2.40 9.49
N ILE A 336 8.88 -2.97 8.83
CA ILE A 336 10.29 -2.87 9.20
C ILE A 336 11.13 -2.53 7.95
N PRO A 337 12.41 -2.14 8.08
CA PRO A 337 13.27 -1.92 6.92
C PRO A 337 13.45 -3.17 6.06
N LEU A 338 13.60 -2.99 4.74
CA LEU A 338 13.82 -4.07 3.79
C LEU A 338 15.09 -4.88 4.12
N THR A 339 14.97 -6.20 4.16
CA THR A 339 16.07 -7.10 4.53
C THR A 339 16.68 -7.89 3.37
N GLY A 340 15.95 -8.13 2.28
CA GLY A 340 16.46 -8.83 1.08
C GLY A 340 16.70 -10.33 1.30
N VAL A 341 15.72 -11.04 1.85
CA VAL A 341 15.79 -12.48 2.15
C VAL A 341 14.60 -13.18 1.50
N THR A 342 14.79 -14.43 1.09
CA THR A 342 13.74 -15.24 0.44
C THR A 342 12.67 -15.75 1.40
N LEU A 343 11.40 -15.64 1.03
CA LEU A 343 10.27 -16.12 1.82
C LEU A 343 10.25 -17.66 1.82
N PRO A 344 10.35 -18.33 2.98
CA PRO A 344 10.52 -19.79 3.03
C PRO A 344 9.40 -20.51 2.30
N PHE A 345 9.74 -21.50 1.47
CA PHE A 345 8.79 -22.31 0.68
C PHE A 345 8.11 -21.60 -0.50
N MET A 346 8.08 -20.27 -0.55
CA MET A 346 7.30 -19.52 -1.55
C MET A 346 8.15 -18.86 -2.62
N SER A 347 9.13 -18.04 -2.20
CA SER A 347 9.98 -17.28 -3.11
C SER A 347 10.79 -18.17 -4.05
N GLN A 348 11.12 -17.63 -5.22
CA GLN A 348 12.12 -18.20 -6.10
C GLN A 348 13.47 -18.26 -5.36
N GLY A 349 14.01 -19.48 -5.20
CA GLY A 349 15.19 -19.67 -4.37
C GLY A 349 15.47 -21.13 -4.01
N GLY A 350 16.31 -21.80 -4.79
CA GLY A 350 16.59 -23.23 -4.63
C GLY A 350 17.22 -23.62 -3.29
N SER A 351 18.15 -22.81 -2.77
CA SER A 351 18.83 -23.07 -1.49
C SER A 351 17.90 -22.91 -0.28
N SER A 352 17.03 -21.90 -0.32
CA SER A 352 16.04 -21.63 0.73
C SER A 352 14.94 -22.70 0.74
N LEU A 353 14.50 -23.15 -0.44
CA LEU A 353 13.57 -24.27 -0.55
C LEU A 353 14.21 -25.56 0.00
N LEU A 354 15.46 -25.85 -0.38
CA LEU A 354 16.21 -27.01 0.10
C LEU A 354 16.38 -27.00 1.61
N SER A 355 16.87 -25.89 2.18
CA SER A 355 17.06 -25.73 3.63
C SER A 355 15.73 -25.87 4.37
N GLY A 356 14.66 -25.24 3.87
CA GLY A 356 13.32 -25.32 4.44
C GLY A 356 12.80 -26.75 4.54
N PHE A 357 12.96 -27.56 3.50
CA PHE A 357 12.55 -28.97 3.53
C PHE A 357 13.45 -29.84 4.42
N ILE A 358 14.74 -29.54 4.55
CA ILE A 358 15.62 -30.19 5.56
C ILE A 358 15.14 -29.84 6.97
N ILE A 359 14.78 -28.57 7.23
CA ILE A 359 14.21 -28.12 8.50
C ILE A 359 12.92 -28.89 8.81
N VAL A 360 12.02 -29.04 7.82
CA VAL A 360 10.78 -29.83 7.97
C VAL A 360 11.10 -31.30 8.28
N GLY A 361 12.09 -31.90 7.62
CA GLY A 361 12.53 -33.27 7.91
C GLY A 361 13.00 -33.44 9.36
N LEU A 362 13.84 -32.52 9.85
CA LEU A 362 14.29 -32.51 11.25
C LEU A 362 13.14 -32.26 12.22
N LEU A 363 12.21 -31.35 11.91
CA LEU A 363 11.04 -31.07 12.75
C LEU A 363 10.10 -32.27 12.86
N LEU A 364 9.85 -32.96 11.74
CA LEU A 364 9.08 -34.21 11.73
C LEU A 364 9.79 -35.29 12.54
N LYS A 365 11.12 -35.40 12.44
CA LYS A 365 11.92 -36.33 13.26
C LYS A 365 11.82 -36.01 14.75
N ALA A 366 11.83 -34.73 15.13
CA ALA A 366 11.65 -34.32 16.52
C ALA A 366 10.28 -34.73 17.09
N GLY A 367 9.23 -34.66 16.26
CA GLY A 367 7.88 -35.10 16.63
C GLY A 367 7.68 -36.61 16.65
N ASP A 368 8.38 -37.36 15.79
CA ASP A 368 8.30 -38.83 15.74
C ASP A 368 8.80 -39.50 17.01
N SER A 369 9.83 -38.93 17.63
CA SER A 369 10.29 -39.30 18.97
C SER A 369 9.21 -39.15 20.06
N GLY A 370 8.11 -38.44 19.77
CA GLY A 370 7.12 -37.93 20.71
C GLY A 370 5.82 -38.73 20.91
N THR A 371 5.57 -39.87 20.24
CA THR A 371 4.34 -40.65 20.49
C THR A 371 4.54 -42.13 20.81
N GLY A 372 5.38 -42.42 21.81
CA GLY A 372 5.34 -43.71 22.48
C GLY A 372 4.09 -43.82 23.36
N GLN A 373 3.09 -44.57 22.91
CA GLN A 373 2.16 -45.25 23.80
C GLN A 373 2.95 -46.16 24.77
N GLU A 374 2.53 -46.18 26.04
CA GLU A 374 2.65 -47.33 26.96
C GLU A 374 4.03 -47.91 27.32
N GLN A 375 5.07 -47.10 27.53
CA GLN A 375 6.16 -47.57 28.40
C GLN A 375 6.38 -46.65 29.59
N GLU A 376 5.71 -47.02 30.68
CA GLU A 376 6.19 -46.86 32.05
C GLU A 376 7.63 -47.40 32.09
N ILE A 377 8.64 -46.53 31.97
CA ILE A 377 10.03 -46.93 32.21
C ILE A 377 10.29 -46.76 33.71
N GLN A 378 10.31 -47.91 34.39
CA GLN A 378 10.96 -48.09 35.68
C GLN A 378 12.37 -47.48 35.63
N GLY A 379 12.58 -46.42 36.41
CA GLY A 379 13.87 -45.76 36.52
C GLY A 379 13.83 -44.72 37.62
N VAL A 380 14.44 -45.06 38.75
CA VAL A 380 14.48 -44.28 39.99
C VAL A 380 15.16 -42.93 39.76
N ALA A 381 14.38 -41.87 39.53
CA ALA A 381 14.80 -40.47 39.70
C ALA A 381 13.56 -39.60 40.00
N THR A 382 13.49 -39.12 41.25
CA THR A 382 12.66 -38.01 41.78
C THR A 382 11.46 -37.54 40.92
N PHE A 383 10.31 -38.14 41.20
CA PHE A 383 8.99 -37.87 40.57
C PHE A 383 8.54 -36.40 40.56
N GLU A 384 9.06 -35.53 41.43
CA GLU A 384 8.63 -34.12 41.53
C GLU A 384 9.30 -33.18 40.50
N GLY A 385 10.52 -33.49 40.02
CA GLY A 385 11.27 -32.59 39.14
C GLY A 385 10.87 -32.65 37.66
N GLY A 386 10.54 -33.84 37.16
CA GLY A 386 10.26 -34.09 35.73
C GLY A 386 8.93 -33.51 35.25
N VAL A 387 7.87 -33.60 36.07
CA VAL A 387 6.55 -33.08 35.72
C VAL A 387 6.53 -31.55 35.76
N LEU A 388 7.09 -30.94 36.81
CA LEU A 388 7.24 -29.47 36.90
C LEU A 388 8.11 -28.90 35.76
N GLY A 389 9.19 -29.59 35.39
CA GLY A 389 10.08 -29.19 34.29
C GLY A 389 9.39 -29.15 32.91
N ARG A 390 8.43 -30.05 32.66
CA ARG A 390 7.65 -30.08 31.41
C ARG A 390 6.52 -29.04 31.41
N VAL A 391 5.82 -28.87 32.52
CA VAL A 391 4.77 -27.84 32.67
C VAL A 391 5.36 -26.43 32.50
N THR A 392 6.55 -26.19 33.05
CA THR A 392 7.25 -24.90 32.89
C THR A 392 7.72 -24.64 31.46
N LEU A 393 8.21 -25.66 30.74
CA LEU A 393 8.53 -25.55 29.31
C LEU A 393 7.26 -25.27 28.48
N GLY A 394 6.18 -25.99 28.73
CA GLY A 394 4.89 -25.78 28.07
C GLY A 394 4.41 -24.33 28.18
N ARG A 395 4.49 -23.72 29.37
CA ARG A 395 4.14 -22.31 29.57
C ARG A 395 5.03 -21.35 28.76
N ARG A 396 6.33 -21.63 28.64
CA ARG A 396 7.26 -20.82 27.83
C ARG A 396 6.91 -20.92 26.34
N LEU A 397 6.58 -22.13 25.87
CA LEU A 397 6.15 -22.37 24.49
C LEU A 397 4.81 -21.68 24.20
N THR A 398 3.85 -21.69 25.12
CA THR A 398 2.60 -20.92 24.99
C THR A 398 2.88 -19.43 24.83
N LEU A 399 3.83 -18.88 25.58
CA LEU A 399 4.23 -17.47 25.44
C LEU A 399 4.90 -17.20 24.09
N LEU A 400 5.71 -18.13 23.56
CA LEU A 400 6.28 -18.01 22.22
C LEU A 400 5.19 -18.06 21.14
N ILE A 401 4.25 -19.01 21.22
CA ILE A 401 3.10 -19.11 20.32
C ILE A 401 2.29 -17.80 20.35
N THR A 402 2.01 -17.27 21.54
CA THR A 402 1.29 -16.00 21.70
C THR A 402 2.09 -14.85 21.09
N GLY A 403 3.40 -14.81 21.28
CA GLY A 403 4.28 -13.80 20.68
C GLY A 403 4.24 -13.84 19.15
N PHE A 404 4.36 -15.02 18.53
CA PHE A 404 4.22 -15.16 17.08
C PHE A 404 2.82 -14.81 16.59
N ALA A 405 1.76 -15.19 17.31
CA ALA A 405 0.40 -14.79 16.97
C ALA A 405 0.24 -13.26 16.96
N VAL A 406 0.84 -12.55 17.92
CA VAL A 406 0.86 -11.08 17.94
C VAL A 406 1.66 -10.51 16.77
N LEU A 407 2.85 -11.06 16.47
CA LEU A 407 3.66 -10.61 15.33
C LEU A 407 2.92 -10.76 13.99
N PHE A 408 2.28 -11.90 13.76
CA PHE A 408 1.50 -12.13 12.54
C PHE A 408 0.20 -11.32 12.49
N ALA A 409 -0.44 -11.08 13.64
CA ALA A 409 -1.58 -10.15 13.72
C ALA A 409 -1.16 -8.71 13.39
N LEU A 410 0.03 -8.27 13.80
CA LEU A 410 0.58 -6.97 13.43
C LEU A 410 0.83 -6.87 11.91
N LEU A 411 1.31 -7.94 11.26
CA LEU A 411 1.44 -7.97 9.79
C LEU A 411 0.08 -7.85 9.10
N ILE A 412 -0.95 -8.58 9.57
CA ILE A 412 -2.30 -8.49 9.00
C ILE A 412 -2.89 -7.09 9.21
N ALA A 413 -2.68 -6.48 10.39
CA ALA A 413 -3.09 -5.11 10.64
C ALA A 413 -2.36 -4.10 9.74
N ASN A 414 -1.06 -4.29 9.52
CA ASN A 414 -0.27 -3.47 8.61
C ASN A 414 -0.73 -3.61 7.15
N LEU A 415 -1.03 -4.83 6.70
CA LEU A 415 -1.63 -5.07 5.40
C LEU A 415 -3.00 -4.41 5.27
N THR A 416 -3.84 -4.51 6.29
CA THR A 416 -5.15 -3.84 6.30
C THR A 416 -4.99 -2.33 6.16
N TRP A 417 -3.99 -1.74 6.81
CA TRP A 417 -3.67 -0.32 6.66
C TRP A 417 -3.33 0.02 5.20
N HIS A 418 -2.43 -0.72 4.56
CA HIS A 418 -2.01 -0.42 3.19
C HIS A 418 -3.05 -0.75 2.11
N MET A 419 -3.74 -1.88 2.24
CA MET A 419 -4.64 -2.42 1.21
C MET A 419 -6.08 -1.89 1.33
N VAL A 420 -6.48 -1.35 2.49
CA VAL A 420 -7.87 -0.93 2.72
C VAL A 420 -7.94 0.53 3.19
N ILE A 421 -7.19 0.90 4.23
CA ILE A 421 -7.35 2.22 4.85
C ILE A 421 -6.64 3.32 4.05
N ASN A 422 -5.42 3.07 3.60
CA ASN A 422 -4.57 4.02 2.89
C ASN A 422 -4.52 3.76 1.37
N ALA A 423 -5.35 2.84 0.86
CA ALA A 423 -5.32 2.40 -0.54
C ALA A 423 -5.63 3.55 -1.49
N GLU A 424 -6.72 4.29 -1.25
CA GLU A 424 -7.15 5.42 -2.09
C GLU A 424 -6.05 6.50 -2.19
N ALA A 425 -5.44 6.85 -1.05
CA ALA A 425 -4.36 7.83 -1.00
C ALA A 425 -3.10 7.40 -1.78
N MET A 426 -2.85 6.10 -1.93
CA MET A 426 -1.75 5.58 -2.75
C MET A 426 -2.13 5.51 -4.24
N GLN A 427 -3.36 5.10 -4.55
CA GLN A 427 -3.88 5.02 -5.92
C GLN A 427 -3.95 6.39 -6.60
N GLN A 428 -4.31 7.43 -5.85
CA GLN A 428 -4.43 8.81 -6.34
C GLN A 428 -3.10 9.57 -6.45
N ARG A 429 -1.96 8.95 -6.12
CA ARG A 429 -0.67 9.66 -6.23
C ARG A 429 -0.36 9.98 -7.70
N PRO A 430 0.07 11.22 -8.03
CA PRO A 430 0.38 11.61 -9.41
C PRO A 430 1.44 10.73 -10.07
N ASN A 431 2.41 10.24 -9.30
CA ASN A 431 3.51 9.41 -9.78
C ASN A 431 3.21 7.91 -9.64
N ASN A 432 1.94 7.52 -9.50
CA ASN A 432 1.56 6.12 -9.46
C ASN A 432 1.42 5.56 -10.89
N ASN A 433 2.45 4.82 -11.29
CA ASN A 433 2.52 4.14 -12.58
C ASN A 433 1.53 2.97 -12.73
N HIS A 434 0.96 2.42 -11.65
CA HIS A 434 -0.12 1.43 -11.75
C HIS A 434 -1.41 2.05 -12.30
N THR A 435 -1.77 3.25 -11.81
CA THR A 435 -2.95 3.99 -12.30
C THR A 435 -2.79 4.34 -13.78
N LEU A 436 -1.57 4.68 -14.17
CA LEU A 436 -1.15 4.93 -15.54
C LEU A 436 -1.32 3.69 -16.44
N GLU A 437 -0.67 2.58 -16.08
CA GLU A 437 -0.75 1.32 -16.82
C GLU A 437 -2.20 0.82 -16.92
N ARG A 438 -2.99 1.00 -15.87
CA ARG A 438 -4.40 0.61 -15.87
C ARG A 438 -5.23 1.47 -16.81
N THR A 439 -4.92 2.75 -16.91
CA THR A 439 -5.61 3.67 -17.82
C THR A 439 -5.31 3.34 -19.29
N ILE A 440 -4.09 2.87 -19.59
CA ILE A 440 -3.67 2.46 -20.95
C ILE A 440 -4.26 1.09 -21.33
N ASN A 441 -4.45 0.19 -20.37
CA ASN A 441 -4.88 -1.19 -20.65
C ASN A 441 -6.40 -1.44 -20.51
N THR A 442 -7.19 -0.42 -20.18
CA THR A 442 -8.65 -0.54 -20.02
C THR A 442 -9.39 0.07 -21.22
N GLN A 443 -10.34 -0.68 -21.81
CA GLN A 443 -11.28 -0.10 -22.77
C GLN A 443 -12.28 0.79 -22.02
N LYS A 444 -12.06 2.11 -22.08
CA LYS A 444 -12.96 3.07 -21.44
C LYS A 444 -14.26 3.23 -22.24
N GLY A 445 -15.36 3.43 -21.52
CA GLY A 445 -16.65 3.81 -22.09
C GLY A 445 -16.59 5.16 -22.82
N ALA A 446 -17.51 5.40 -23.74
CA ALA A 446 -17.60 6.63 -24.51
C ALA A 446 -18.20 7.78 -23.69
N ILE A 447 -17.82 9.02 -24.01
CA ILE A 447 -18.51 10.23 -23.55
C ILE A 447 -19.33 10.76 -24.73
N VAL A 448 -20.64 10.90 -24.54
CA VAL A 448 -21.59 11.19 -25.62
C VAL A 448 -22.50 12.36 -25.24
N THR A 449 -22.75 13.28 -26.17
CA THR A 449 -23.72 14.37 -25.98
C THR A 449 -25.16 13.87 -25.99
N ALA A 450 -26.09 14.70 -25.54
CA ALA A 450 -27.53 14.40 -25.53
C ALA A 450 -28.09 14.13 -26.94
N ASP A 451 -27.48 14.72 -27.97
CA ASP A 451 -27.81 14.52 -29.39
C ASP A 451 -26.98 13.42 -30.08
N GLY A 452 -26.19 12.65 -29.33
CA GLY A 452 -25.54 11.42 -29.80
C GLY A 452 -24.16 11.62 -30.44
N VAL A 453 -23.54 12.80 -30.30
CA VAL A 453 -22.17 13.05 -30.78
C VAL A 453 -21.17 12.46 -29.78
N VAL A 454 -20.23 11.67 -30.29
CA VAL A 454 -19.19 11.01 -29.47
C VAL A 454 -18.02 11.95 -29.28
N LEU A 455 -17.86 12.45 -28.06
CA LEU A 455 -16.81 13.40 -27.70
C LEU A 455 -15.48 12.71 -27.33
N ALA A 456 -15.56 11.53 -26.72
CA ALA A 456 -14.39 10.72 -26.38
C ALA A 456 -14.72 9.22 -26.46
N ARG A 457 -13.76 8.41 -26.92
CA ARG A 457 -13.88 6.94 -26.97
C ARG A 457 -12.52 6.26 -26.91
N SER A 458 -12.50 4.95 -26.64
CA SER A 458 -11.29 4.14 -26.72
C SER A 458 -11.15 3.47 -28.09
N GLU A 459 -9.94 3.53 -28.66
CA GLU A 459 -9.54 2.83 -29.89
C GLU A 459 -8.25 2.05 -29.64
N THR A 460 -8.01 0.96 -30.37
CA THR A 460 -6.75 0.20 -30.27
C THR A 460 -5.65 0.86 -31.08
N ASP A 461 -4.47 1.06 -30.47
CA ASP A 461 -3.27 1.51 -31.16
C ASP A 461 -2.63 0.37 -32.00
N ALA A 462 -1.56 0.70 -32.75
CA ALA A 462 -0.86 -0.26 -33.61
C ALA A 462 -0.20 -1.43 -32.84
N ASP A 463 0.03 -1.26 -31.54
CA ASP A 463 0.60 -2.26 -30.64
C ASP A 463 -0.50 -3.06 -29.91
N GLY A 464 -1.78 -2.78 -30.19
CA GLY A 464 -2.94 -3.44 -29.59
C GLY A 464 -3.34 -2.91 -28.21
N ARG A 465 -2.79 -1.78 -27.76
CA ARG A 465 -3.16 -1.13 -26.48
C ARG A 465 -4.35 -0.18 -26.68
N TRP A 466 -5.09 0.08 -25.61
CA TRP A 466 -6.20 1.03 -25.66
C TRP A 466 -5.69 2.46 -25.56
N ALA A 467 -6.02 3.28 -26.55
CA ALA A 467 -5.76 4.71 -26.56
C ALA A 467 -7.06 5.49 -26.46
N ARG A 468 -7.04 6.59 -25.70
CA ARG A 468 -8.17 7.52 -25.62
C ARG A 468 -8.13 8.48 -26.81
N VAL A 469 -9.21 8.54 -27.59
CA VAL A 469 -9.35 9.37 -28.79
C VAL A 469 -10.50 10.35 -28.61
N TYR A 470 -10.31 11.58 -29.09
CA TYR A 470 -11.31 12.66 -29.06
C TYR A 470 -11.69 13.06 -30.49
N PRO A 471 -12.72 12.43 -31.10
CA PRO A 471 -13.04 12.61 -32.52
C PRO A 471 -13.34 14.05 -32.91
N GLU A 472 -13.93 14.82 -32.00
CA GLU A 472 -14.35 16.21 -32.23
C GLU A 472 -13.29 17.25 -31.82
N GLY A 473 -12.11 16.80 -31.37
CA GLY A 473 -10.94 17.64 -31.09
C GLY A 473 -11.14 18.68 -29.99
N SER A 474 -11.61 19.88 -30.36
CA SER A 474 -11.76 21.04 -29.46
C SER A 474 -13.19 21.29 -28.96
N LEU A 475 -14.17 20.53 -29.48
CA LEU A 475 -15.56 20.66 -29.06
C LEU A 475 -15.73 20.20 -27.61
N ALA A 476 -16.26 21.08 -26.76
CA ALA A 476 -16.53 20.82 -25.34
C ALA A 476 -15.28 20.44 -24.50
N SER A 477 -14.07 20.85 -24.90
CA SER A 477 -12.84 20.40 -24.25
C SER A 477 -12.74 20.72 -22.76
N HIS A 478 -13.26 21.87 -22.30
CA HIS A 478 -13.31 22.20 -20.86
C HIS A 478 -14.38 21.44 -20.09
N VAL A 479 -15.39 20.87 -20.77
CA VAL A 479 -16.39 20.00 -20.14
C VAL A 479 -15.82 18.60 -20.01
N ILE A 480 -15.34 18.03 -21.13
CA ILE A 480 -14.76 16.69 -21.17
C ILE A 480 -13.54 16.62 -20.24
N GLY A 481 -12.75 17.70 -20.20
CA GLY A 481 -11.43 17.71 -19.57
C GLY A 481 -10.47 16.84 -20.37
N TYR A 482 -9.49 16.23 -19.73
CA TYR A 482 -8.53 15.36 -20.39
C TYR A 482 -8.20 14.13 -19.56
N ALA A 483 -7.66 13.11 -20.21
CA ALA A 483 -7.00 11.98 -19.56
C ALA A 483 -5.57 11.89 -20.10
N SER A 484 -4.59 12.18 -19.23
CA SER A 484 -3.18 12.06 -19.55
C SER A 484 -2.53 10.93 -18.75
N PRO A 485 -1.79 10.04 -19.43
CA PRO A 485 -0.88 9.09 -18.81
C PRO A 485 0.08 9.73 -17.78
N ILE A 486 0.56 10.94 -18.05
CA ILE A 486 1.65 11.58 -17.28
C ILE A 486 1.11 12.63 -16.29
N TYR A 487 0.05 13.35 -16.67
CA TYR A 487 -0.41 14.55 -15.96
C TYR A 487 -1.78 14.37 -15.27
N GLY A 488 -2.27 13.13 -15.18
CA GLY A 488 -3.56 12.81 -14.58
C GLY A 488 -4.75 13.16 -15.47
N SER A 489 -5.93 13.29 -14.86
CA SER A 489 -7.18 13.55 -15.58
C SER A 489 -7.96 14.74 -14.98
N SER A 490 -8.84 15.34 -15.77
CA SER A 490 -9.66 16.50 -15.39
C SER A 490 -11.05 16.43 -16.03
N GLY A 491 -11.97 17.31 -15.60
CA GLY A 491 -13.33 17.38 -16.13
C GLY A 491 -14.09 16.06 -15.98
N ILE A 492 -14.96 15.75 -16.94
CA ILE A 492 -15.75 14.51 -16.96
C ILE A 492 -14.84 13.26 -17.04
N GLU A 493 -13.71 13.31 -17.74
CA GLU A 493 -12.73 12.21 -17.79
C GLU A 493 -12.17 11.86 -16.41
N GLY A 494 -11.98 12.86 -15.54
CA GLY A 494 -11.51 12.66 -14.17
C GLY A 494 -12.65 12.28 -13.22
N PHE A 495 -13.76 13.01 -13.25
CA PHE A 495 -14.87 12.80 -12.32
C PHE A 495 -15.53 11.41 -12.48
N TYR A 496 -15.72 10.97 -13.73
CA TYR A 496 -16.30 9.66 -14.05
C TYR A 496 -15.26 8.59 -14.37
N ALA A 497 -14.00 8.75 -13.96
CA ALA A 497 -12.91 7.84 -14.32
C ALA A 497 -13.20 6.36 -14.02
N ASP A 498 -13.78 6.06 -12.85
CA ASP A 498 -14.13 4.68 -12.45
C ASP A 498 -15.30 4.10 -13.25
N THR A 499 -16.31 4.94 -13.54
CA THR A 499 -17.47 4.57 -14.38
C THR A 499 -17.01 4.27 -15.80
N LEU A 500 -16.20 5.16 -16.37
CA LEU A 500 -15.59 5.02 -17.68
C LEU A 500 -14.66 3.82 -17.73
N ALA A 501 -14.00 3.43 -16.63
CA ALA A 501 -13.14 2.25 -16.58
C ALA A 501 -13.90 0.93 -16.35
N GLY A 502 -15.23 0.96 -16.16
CA GLY A 502 -16.03 -0.25 -15.95
C GLY A 502 -15.79 -0.93 -14.61
N ARG A 503 -15.31 -0.16 -13.62
CA ARG A 503 -15.12 -0.67 -12.26
C ARG A 503 -16.47 -0.73 -11.55
N GLU A 504 -16.93 -1.93 -11.25
CA GLU A 504 -17.85 -2.10 -10.12
C GLU A 504 -17.03 -1.90 -8.84
N ASP A 505 -17.58 -1.14 -7.89
CA ASP A 505 -16.97 -0.94 -6.58
C ASP A 505 -16.66 -2.31 -5.92
N PHE A 506 -15.38 -2.65 -5.81
CA PHE A 506 -14.90 -3.95 -5.32
C PHE A 506 -15.02 -4.10 -3.79
N SER A 507 -15.82 -3.24 -3.15
CA SER A 507 -16.10 -3.27 -1.72
C SER A 507 -17.03 -4.43 -1.30
N SER A 508 -17.69 -5.11 -2.26
CA SER A 508 -18.69 -6.16 -1.98
C SER A 508 -18.24 -7.59 -2.35
N TRP A 509 -18.65 -8.58 -1.53
CA TRP A 509 -18.38 -10.01 -1.76
C TRP A 509 -19.02 -10.56 -3.05
N SER A 510 -20.11 -9.96 -3.53
CA SER A 510 -20.75 -10.31 -4.81
C SER A 510 -19.88 -9.91 -6.00
N SER A 511 -19.31 -8.72 -5.99
CA SER A 511 -18.45 -8.21 -7.07
C SER A 511 -17.14 -9.02 -7.17
N ALA A 512 -16.63 -9.51 -6.05
CA ALA A 512 -15.48 -10.43 -6.01
C ALA A 512 -15.77 -11.79 -6.68
N LEU A 513 -17.00 -12.30 -6.58
CA LEU A 513 -17.43 -13.52 -7.26
C LEU A 513 -17.57 -13.31 -8.77
N ASP A 514 -18.03 -12.13 -9.20
CA ASP A 514 -18.16 -11.78 -10.61
C ASP A 514 -16.80 -11.53 -11.29
N ALA A 515 -15.83 -10.97 -10.57
CA ALA A 515 -14.45 -10.82 -11.05
C ALA A 515 -13.73 -12.16 -11.29
N LEU A 516 -14.00 -13.18 -10.44
CA LEU A 516 -13.54 -14.56 -10.61
C LEU A 516 -14.15 -15.25 -11.84
N ALA A 517 -15.32 -14.79 -12.31
CA ALA A 517 -15.98 -15.32 -13.52
C ALA A 517 -15.38 -14.78 -14.83
N ASN A 518 -14.31 -13.98 -14.75
CA ASN A 518 -13.51 -13.49 -15.88
C ASN A 518 -14.29 -12.80 -17.01
N LYS A 519 -15.36 -12.07 -16.67
CA LYS A 519 -15.99 -11.15 -17.61
C LYS A 519 -15.19 -9.85 -17.60
N GLU A 520 -14.43 -9.58 -18.67
CA GLU A 520 -14.00 -8.21 -18.96
C GLU A 520 -15.26 -7.41 -19.24
N THR A 521 -15.64 -6.53 -18.31
CA THR A 521 -16.73 -5.58 -18.52
C THR A 521 -16.15 -4.35 -19.21
N PRO A 522 -16.58 -4.02 -20.45
CA PRO A 522 -16.27 -2.74 -21.05
C PRO A 522 -16.68 -1.60 -20.12
N GLY A 523 -15.96 -0.49 -20.18
CA GLY A 523 -16.32 0.72 -19.46
C GLY A 523 -17.75 1.19 -19.76
N ASN A 524 -18.41 1.79 -18.77
CA ASN A 524 -19.75 2.36 -18.97
C ASN A 524 -19.65 3.70 -19.71
N ASP A 525 -20.57 3.92 -20.64
CA ASP A 525 -20.69 5.18 -21.36
C ASP A 525 -21.30 6.27 -20.47
N VAL A 526 -20.81 7.50 -20.62
CA VAL A 526 -21.33 8.69 -19.93
C VAL A 526 -22.11 9.53 -20.95
N HIS A 527 -23.41 9.69 -20.70
CA HIS A 527 -24.28 10.55 -21.51
C HIS A 527 -24.47 11.91 -20.84
N LEU A 528 -24.01 12.96 -21.52
CA LEU A 528 -24.08 14.34 -21.04
C LEU A 528 -25.40 15.00 -21.41
N THR A 529 -25.76 16.06 -20.67
CA THR A 529 -26.86 16.98 -21.05
C THR A 529 -26.46 17.97 -22.14
N ILE A 530 -25.16 18.10 -22.41
CA ILE A 530 -24.61 18.97 -23.46
C ILE A 530 -25.21 18.59 -24.80
N ASN A 531 -25.61 19.59 -25.58
CA ASN A 531 -26.03 19.43 -26.97
C ASN A 531 -24.92 19.97 -27.88
N ALA A 532 -24.41 19.15 -28.81
CA ALA A 532 -23.24 19.49 -29.61
C ALA A 532 -23.46 20.75 -30.46
N GLN A 533 -24.67 20.97 -30.98
CA GLN A 533 -24.99 22.16 -31.79
C GLN A 533 -24.99 23.44 -30.95
N ILE A 534 -25.59 23.40 -29.75
CA ILE A 534 -25.61 24.55 -28.83
C ILE A 534 -24.20 24.84 -28.31
N GLN A 535 -23.42 23.79 -27.99
CA GLN A 535 -22.03 23.91 -27.58
C GLN A 535 -21.18 24.58 -28.64
N ALA A 536 -21.23 24.09 -29.88
CA ALA A 536 -20.50 24.68 -31.00
C ALA A 536 -20.90 26.14 -31.25
N ALA A 537 -22.18 26.48 -31.10
CA ALA A 537 -22.65 27.87 -31.21
C ALA A 537 -22.08 28.77 -30.10
N ALA A 538 -22.01 28.27 -28.86
CA ALA A 538 -21.44 28.99 -27.72
C ALA A 538 -19.93 29.22 -27.89
N GLU A 539 -19.19 28.20 -28.32
CA GLU A 539 -17.75 28.30 -28.61
C GLU A 539 -17.47 29.25 -29.78
N ALA A 540 -18.25 29.17 -30.85
CA ALA A 540 -18.14 30.08 -31.99
C ALA A 540 -18.42 31.54 -31.59
N ALA A 541 -19.38 31.78 -30.69
CA ALA A 541 -19.67 33.11 -30.16
C ALA A 541 -18.52 33.69 -29.32
N LEU A 542 -17.69 32.84 -28.72
CA LEU A 542 -16.50 33.23 -27.94
C LEU A 542 -15.22 33.25 -28.78
N ALA A 543 -15.26 32.89 -30.06
CA ALA A 543 -14.07 32.80 -30.90
C ALA A 543 -13.30 34.14 -30.95
N GLY A 544 -12.01 34.09 -30.62
CA GLY A 544 -11.14 35.29 -30.56
C GLY A 544 -11.38 36.20 -29.35
N GLN A 545 -12.23 35.80 -28.41
CA GLN A 545 -12.48 36.50 -27.14
C GLN A 545 -11.86 35.73 -25.97
N VAL A 546 -11.80 36.38 -24.81
CA VAL A 546 -11.42 35.74 -23.54
C VAL A 546 -12.64 35.81 -22.62
N GLY A 547 -13.17 34.65 -22.23
CA GLY A 547 -14.39 34.59 -21.42
C GLY A 547 -14.98 33.19 -21.33
N GLY A 548 -16.17 33.09 -20.73
CA GLY A 548 -16.95 31.85 -20.68
C GLY A 548 -18.42 32.11 -20.98
N ALA A 549 -19.13 31.07 -21.42
CA ALA A 549 -20.55 31.10 -21.72
C ALA A 549 -21.22 29.81 -21.24
N VAL A 550 -22.39 29.93 -20.63
CA VAL A 550 -23.20 28.80 -20.18
C VAL A 550 -24.62 28.95 -20.71
N VAL A 551 -25.16 27.87 -21.27
CA VAL A 551 -26.55 27.77 -21.71
C VAL A 551 -27.20 26.63 -20.94
N LEU A 552 -28.32 26.90 -20.28
CA LEU A 552 -29.00 25.95 -19.41
C LEU A 552 -30.51 25.94 -19.67
N ASP A 553 -31.13 24.78 -19.48
CA ASP A 553 -32.58 24.67 -19.36
C ASP A 553 -33.00 25.08 -17.95
N ALA A 554 -33.67 26.23 -17.82
CA ALA A 554 -34.05 26.79 -16.53
C ALA A 554 -35.08 25.96 -15.74
N LYS A 555 -35.78 25.01 -16.39
CA LYS A 555 -36.78 24.16 -15.74
C LYS A 555 -36.16 22.87 -15.22
N THR A 556 -35.26 22.27 -15.98
CA THR A 556 -34.65 20.97 -15.64
C THR A 556 -33.31 21.10 -14.94
N GLY A 557 -32.64 22.25 -15.08
CA GLY A 557 -31.27 22.45 -14.63
C GLY A 557 -30.22 21.84 -15.56
N ALA A 558 -30.62 21.24 -16.69
CA ALA A 558 -29.71 20.64 -17.65
C ALA A 558 -28.79 21.70 -18.28
N VAL A 559 -27.47 21.49 -18.21
CA VAL A 559 -26.49 22.33 -18.90
C VAL A 559 -26.43 21.87 -20.36
N LEU A 560 -26.86 22.73 -21.28
CA LEU A 560 -26.93 22.45 -22.71
C LEU A 560 -25.63 22.84 -23.44
N ALA A 561 -24.93 23.85 -22.92
CA ALA A 561 -23.59 24.21 -23.35
C ALA A 561 -22.81 24.87 -22.21
N MET A 562 -21.50 24.62 -22.15
CA MET A 562 -20.55 25.27 -21.26
C MET A 562 -19.24 25.46 -22.01
N ALA A 563 -18.98 26.70 -22.45
CA ALA A 563 -17.83 27.05 -23.27
C ALA A 563 -16.89 28.00 -22.53
N SER A 564 -15.58 27.85 -22.76
CA SER A 564 -14.53 28.73 -22.25
C SER A 564 -13.55 29.06 -23.37
N ALA A 565 -13.06 30.30 -23.39
CA ALA A 565 -12.13 30.81 -24.38
C ALA A 565 -10.95 31.55 -23.72
N PRO A 566 -9.71 31.34 -24.18
CA PRO A 566 -9.31 30.47 -25.30
C PRO A 566 -9.49 28.97 -24.99
N THR A 567 -9.79 28.18 -26.03
CA THR A 567 -9.98 26.72 -25.96
C THR A 567 -8.75 25.95 -26.39
N PHE A 568 -8.75 24.64 -26.14
CA PHE A 568 -7.67 23.72 -26.50
C PHE A 568 -8.22 22.50 -27.26
N ASP A 569 -7.33 21.79 -27.95
CA ASP A 569 -7.66 20.52 -28.60
C ASP A 569 -7.24 19.36 -27.68
N ASN A 570 -8.21 18.50 -27.36
CA ASN A 570 -7.98 17.33 -26.51
C ASN A 570 -6.92 16.37 -27.07
N ASN A 571 -6.75 16.29 -28.39
CA ASN A 571 -5.75 15.42 -29.02
C ASN A 571 -4.32 15.98 -28.87
N ASN A 572 -4.15 17.25 -28.49
CA ASN A 572 -2.84 17.88 -28.32
C ASN A 572 -2.46 18.11 -26.84
N ILE A 573 -3.30 17.67 -25.90
CA ILE A 573 -3.15 17.99 -24.48
C ILE A 573 -1.80 17.57 -23.89
N GLN A 574 -1.28 16.40 -24.27
CA GLN A 574 -0.01 15.90 -23.75
C GLN A 574 1.15 16.86 -24.09
N LYS A 575 1.23 17.32 -25.35
CA LYS A 575 2.25 18.29 -25.78
C LYS A 575 2.09 19.64 -25.08
N MET A 576 0.86 20.07 -24.83
CA MET A 576 0.61 21.32 -24.11
C MET A 576 1.06 21.24 -22.64
N LEU A 577 0.81 20.11 -21.98
CA LEU A 577 1.21 19.91 -20.59
C LEU A 577 2.74 19.72 -20.47
N GLU A 578 3.38 19.05 -21.42
CA GLU A 578 4.84 18.94 -21.52
C GLU A 578 5.51 20.32 -21.66
N SER A 579 5.06 21.13 -22.62
CA SER A 579 5.62 22.48 -22.82
C SER A 579 5.41 23.42 -21.63
N THR A 580 4.32 23.25 -20.89
CA THR A 580 4.04 24.00 -19.66
C THR A 580 5.02 23.60 -18.55
N ALA A 581 5.24 22.29 -18.35
CA ALA A 581 6.13 21.77 -17.32
C ALA A 581 7.59 22.22 -17.51
N ASP A 582 8.07 22.27 -18.76
CA ASP A 582 9.45 22.67 -19.08
C ASP A 582 9.71 24.18 -18.93
N THR A 583 8.68 25.01 -19.10
CA THR A 583 8.84 26.47 -19.08
C THR A 583 8.63 27.10 -17.71
N GLY A 584 8.11 26.35 -16.73
CA GLY A 584 7.73 26.87 -15.41
C GLY A 584 6.62 27.92 -15.45
N ALA A 585 6.04 28.17 -16.63
CA ALA A 585 4.82 28.93 -16.78
C ALA A 585 3.67 28.06 -16.27
N GLY A 586 2.81 28.59 -15.40
CA GLY A 586 1.62 27.85 -14.96
C GLY A 586 0.81 27.37 -16.17
N ALA A 587 0.12 26.22 -16.02
CA ALA A 587 -0.80 25.65 -17.01
C ALA A 587 -1.49 26.75 -17.80
N GLY A 588 -1.27 26.75 -19.13
CA GLY A 588 -1.65 27.84 -20.00
C GLY A 588 -3.08 28.30 -19.76
N SER A 589 -3.31 29.61 -19.93
CA SER A 589 -4.62 30.29 -19.91
C SER A 589 -5.75 29.50 -20.59
N GLU A 590 -5.44 28.64 -21.54
CA GLU A 590 -6.33 27.76 -22.30
C GLU A 590 -6.94 26.61 -21.49
N LEU A 591 -6.25 26.04 -20.50
CA LEU A 591 -6.78 24.93 -19.69
C LEU A 591 -7.76 25.41 -18.60
N TYR A 592 -7.74 26.70 -18.29
CA TYR A 592 -8.59 27.30 -17.27
C TYR A 592 -10.05 27.42 -17.76
N ASN A 593 -10.98 26.77 -17.05
CA ASN A 593 -12.41 26.85 -17.36
C ASN A 593 -13.01 28.13 -16.78
N ARG A 594 -13.11 29.17 -17.60
CA ARG A 594 -13.62 30.49 -17.20
C ARG A 594 -15.10 30.47 -16.83
N ALA A 595 -15.87 29.53 -17.35
CA ALA A 595 -17.30 29.46 -17.08
C ALA A 595 -17.60 29.08 -15.61
N THR A 596 -16.73 28.29 -14.98
CA THR A 596 -16.99 27.70 -13.64
C THR A 596 -15.91 27.99 -12.62
N GLN A 597 -14.66 28.18 -13.04
CA GLN A 597 -13.53 28.48 -12.14
C GLN A 597 -13.27 29.98 -12.05
N GLY A 598 -13.77 30.78 -13.00
CA GLY A 598 -13.66 32.24 -13.04
C GLY A 598 -14.53 32.92 -11.98
N LEU A 599 -13.92 33.76 -11.14
CA LEU A 599 -14.65 34.69 -10.28
C LEU A 599 -14.65 36.07 -10.92
N TYR A 600 -15.82 36.51 -11.38
CA TYR A 600 -16.02 37.80 -12.04
C TYR A 600 -17.02 38.65 -11.27
N ALA A 601 -16.84 39.97 -11.32
CA ALA A 601 -17.87 40.88 -10.83
C ALA A 601 -19.12 40.76 -11.72
N PRO A 602 -20.31 40.44 -11.16
CA PRO A 602 -21.52 40.23 -11.96
C PRO A 602 -22.05 41.52 -12.61
N GLY A 603 -21.62 42.68 -12.11
CA GLY A 603 -22.03 43.99 -12.62
C GLY A 603 -23.55 44.14 -12.66
N SER A 604 -24.08 44.71 -13.75
CA SER A 604 -25.51 45.02 -13.86
C SER A 604 -26.44 43.80 -13.83
N THR A 605 -25.93 42.58 -14.08
CA THR A 605 -26.75 41.36 -13.96
C THR A 605 -27.24 41.14 -12.52
N PHE A 606 -26.46 41.57 -11.53
CA PHE A 606 -26.79 41.47 -10.10
C PHE A 606 -27.98 42.35 -9.69
N LYS A 607 -28.35 43.36 -10.49
CA LYS A 607 -29.57 44.15 -10.25
C LYS A 607 -30.83 43.28 -10.20
N THR A 608 -30.82 42.12 -10.85
CA THR A 608 -31.89 41.12 -10.73
C THR A 608 -32.05 40.61 -9.29
N VAL A 609 -30.93 40.35 -8.61
CA VAL A 609 -30.90 39.95 -7.20
C VAL A 609 -31.34 41.12 -6.32
N THR A 610 -30.81 42.32 -6.56
CA THR A 610 -31.20 43.54 -5.82
C THR A 610 -32.70 43.81 -5.96
N LEU A 611 -33.27 43.72 -7.18
CA LEU A 611 -34.69 43.91 -7.42
C LEU A 611 -35.52 42.86 -6.69
N THR A 612 -35.14 41.59 -6.78
CA THR A 612 -35.82 40.49 -6.08
C THR A 612 -35.80 40.71 -4.57
N ALA A 613 -34.64 41.07 -4.01
CA ALA A 613 -34.49 41.37 -2.60
C ALA A 613 -35.39 42.55 -2.16
N ALA A 614 -35.46 43.59 -2.98
CA ALA A 614 -36.28 44.77 -2.70
C ALA A 614 -37.79 44.46 -2.71
N LEU A 615 -38.25 43.60 -3.62
CA LEU A 615 -39.65 43.16 -3.71
C LEU A 615 -40.02 42.16 -2.60
N GLU A 616 -39.19 41.14 -2.34
CA GLU A 616 -39.43 40.13 -1.30
C GLU A 616 -39.51 40.75 0.10
N ASN A 617 -38.68 41.76 0.35
CA ASN A 617 -38.64 42.45 1.64
C ASN A 617 -39.61 43.64 1.73
N ALA A 618 -40.46 43.84 0.72
CA ALA A 618 -41.41 44.95 0.62
C ALA A 618 -40.76 46.34 0.84
N THR A 619 -39.49 46.50 0.46
CA THR A 619 -38.76 47.78 0.52
C THR A 619 -39.32 48.78 -0.49
N THR A 620 -39.84 48.27 -1.60
CA THR A 620 -40.40 49.03 -2.73
C THR A 620 -41.31 48.14 -3.58
N ASP A 621 -41.96 48.73 -4.58
CA ASP A 621 -42.78 48.04 -5.58
C ASP A 621 -42.39 48.51 -7.00
N LEU A 622 -42.82 47.76 -8.02
CA LEU A 622 -42.48 48.01 -9.42
C LEU A 622 -42.98 49.37 -9.94
N GLY A 623 -44.04 49.92 -9.36
CA GLY A 623 -44.65 51.19 -9.74
C GLY A 623 -44.03 52.41 -9.06
N LYS A 624 -43.36 52.22 -7.90
CA LYS A 624 -42.70 53.31 -7.17
C LYS A 624 -41.69 54.02 -8.05
N THR A 625 -41.72 55.35 -8.03
CA THR A 625 -40.86 56.19 -8.85
C THR A 625 -39.62 56.64 -8.09
N TYR A 626 -38.49 56.68 -8.80
CA TYR A 626 -37.19 57.12 -8.32
C TYR A 626 -36.65 58.19 -9.28
N ASP A 627 -35.93 59.17 -8.73
CA ASP A 627 -35.15 60.07 -9.57
C ASP A 627 -33.92 59.32 -10.09
N SER A 628 -33.65 59.42 -11.39
CA SER A 628 -32.53 58.75 -12.06
C SER A 628 -31.59 59.79 -12.68
N PRO A 629 -30.91 60.63 -11.87
CA PRO A 629 -29.94 61.59 -12.37
C PRO A 629 -28.73 60.87 -12.99
N SER A 630 -27.90 61.62 -13.72
CA SER A 630 -26.66 61.11 -14.30
C SER A 630 -25.64 60.63 -13.25
N SER A 631 -25.66 61.25 -12.07
CA SER A 631 -24.84 60.93 -10.91
C SER A 631 -25.61 61.18 -9.62
N ILE A 632 -25.35 60.37 -8.59
CA ILE A 632 -25.86 60.54 -7.23
C ILE A 632 -24.74 60.25 -6.23
N PHE A 633 -24.79 60.89 -5.06
CA PHE A 633 -23.85 60.63 -3.96
C PHE A 633 -24.56 59.87 -2.83
N ILE A 634 -24.04 58.71 -2.48
CA ILE A 634 -24.54 57.86 -1.38
C ILE A 634 -23.35 57.43 -0.52
N GLY A 635 -23.43 57.64 0.79
CA GLY A 635 -22.38 57.25 1.74
C GLY A 635 -21.02 57.90 1.48
N GLN A 636 -19.97 57.22 1.96
CA GLN A 636 -18.56 57.54 1.70
C GLN A 636 -17.91 56.39 0.94
N ASN A 637 -17.07 56.71 -0.03
CA ASN A 637 -16.26 55.72 -0.72
C ASN A 637 -15.09 55.24 0.16
N ILE A 638 -14.31 54.28 -0.34
CA ILE A 638 -13.16 53.69 0.37
C ILE A 638 -12.05 54.69 0.76
N LYS A 639 -12.06 55.92 0.20
CA LYS A 639 -11.11 57.00 0.51
C LYS A 639 -11.66 58.00 1.53
N GLY A 640 -12.91 57.85 1.95
CA GLY A 640 -13.61 58.77 2.86
C GLY A 640 -14.27 59.97 2.18
N ASP A 641 -14.24 60.05 0.85
CA ASP A 641 -14.93 61.09 0.08
C ASP A 641 -16.42 60.72 -0.15
N PRO A 642 -17.32 61.67 -0.46
CA PRO A 642 -18.70 61.35 -0.85
C PRO A 642 -18.76 60.30 -1.95
N GLY A 643 -19.53 59.23 -1.73
CA GLY A 643 -19.59 58.07 -2.61
C GLY A 643 -20.39 58.33 -3.88
N GLU A 644 -19.71 58.69 -4.96
CA GLU A 644 -20.36 58.94 -6.26
C GLU A 644 -20.75 57.65 -6.98
N ILE A 645 -21.98 57.60 -7.52
CA ILE A 645 -22.49 56.52 -8.37
C ILE A 645 -23.05 57.15 -9.63
N THR A 646 -22.57 56.71 -10.79
CA THR A 646 -22.92 57.29 -12.10
C THR A 646 -23.65 56.29 -12.97
N ASN A 647 -24.60 56.79 -13.78
CA ASN A 647 -25.20 56.00 -14.84
C ASN A 647 -24.23 55.79 -15.99
N TYR A 648 -24.36 54.67 -16.69
CA TYR A 648 -23.60 54.40 -17.90
C TYR A 648 -23.78 55.54 -18.91
N GLY A 649 -22.67 56.04 -19.47
CA GLY A 649 -22.69 57.15 -20.43
C GLY A 649 -23.07 58.52 -19.85
N GLY A 650 -23.26 58.65 -18.53
CA GLY A 650 -23.60 59.92 -17.88
C GLY A 650 -25.03 60.40 -18.15
N TYR A 651 -25.94 59.51 -18.52
CA TYR A 651 -27.33 59.87 -18.82
C TYR A 651 -28.19 60.01 -17.57
N GLY A 652 -28.99 61.07 -17.53
CA GLY A 652 -30.14 61.17 -16.63
C GLY A 652 -31.40 60.67 -17.32
N HIS A 653 -32.19 59.85 -16.63
CA HIS A 653 -33.46 59.30 -17.15
C HIS A 653 -34.69 60.01 -16.57
N GLY A 654 -34.48 61.06 -15.77
CA GLY A 654 -35.54 61.76 -15.05
C GLY A 654 -36.17 60.87 -13.98
N THR A 655 -37.42 61.14 -13.63
CA THR A 655 -38.17 60.33 -12.67
C THR A 655 -38.81 59.14 -13.38
N VAL A 656 -38.39 57.93 -13.02
CA VAL A 656 -38.84 56.67 -13.63
C VAL A 656 -39.37 55.70 -12.57
N SER A 657 -40.33 54.84 -12.92
CA SER A 657 -40.72 53.73 -12.05
C SER A 657 -39.56 52.75 -11.86
N LEU A 658 -39.57 51.96 -10.78
CA LEU A 658 -38.57 50.92 -10.55
C LEU A 658 -38.50 49.93 -11.72
N LEU A 659 -39.65 49.55 -12.29
CA LEU A 659 -39.71 48.72 -13.49
C LEU A 659 -38.96 49.36 -14.68
N ASN A 660 -39.19 50.65 -14.93
CA ASN A 660 -38.51 51.37 -16.00
C ASN A 660 -37.03 51.57 -15.68
N GLY A 661 -36.67 51.80 -14.41
CA GLY A 661 -35.29 51.89 -13.94
C GLY A 661 -34.52 50.59 -14.17
N PHE A 662 -35.15 49.43 -13.94
CA PHE A 662 -34.57 48.12 -14.25
C PHE A 662 -34.42 47.90 -15.75
N ALA A 663 -35.45 48.23 -16.55
CA ALA A 663 -35.40 48.15 -18.00
C ALA A 663 -34.29 49.04 -18.62
N LEU A 664 -34.04 50.22 -18.03
CA LEU A 664 -32.97 51.13 -18.42
C LEU A 664 -31.61 50.79 -17.79
N SER A 665 -31.55 49.78 -16.90
CA SER A 665 -30.36 49.43 -16.12
C SER A 665 -29.76 50.62 -15.34
N SER A 666 -30.60 51.53 -14.83
CA SER A 666 -30.16 52.72 -14.11
C SER A 666 -29.39 52.36 -12.84
N ASN A 667 -28.11 52.77 -12.77
CA ASN A 667 -27.27 52.61 -11.59
C ASN A 667 -27.79 53.50 -10.45
N THR A 668 -28.16 54.74 -10.74
CA THR A 668 -28.60 55.69 -9.70
C THR A 668 -29.94 55.29 -9.07
N VAL A 669 -30.84 54.63 -9.81
CA VAL A 669 -32.06 54.02 -9.22
C VAL A 669 -31.71 52.83 -8.35
N PHE A 670 -30.88 51.90 -8.84
CA PHE A 670 -30.55 50.69 -8.09
C PHE A 670 -29.68 50.96 -6.85
N ALA A 671 -28.87 52.01 -6.88
CA ALA A 671 -28.14 52.52 -5.73
C ALA A 671 -29.09 52.99 -4.61
N GLN A 672 -30.12 53.77 -4.95
CA GLN A 672 -31.15 54.18 -3.98
C GLN A 672 -31.94 52.98 -3.44
N VAL A 673 -32.24 52.00 -4.29
CA VAL A 673 -32.98 50.78 -3.89
C VAL A 673 -32.13 49.93 -2.94
N ALA A 674 -30.86 49.73 -3.26
CA ALA A 674 -29.95 48.93 -2.44
C ALA A 674 -29.64 49.63 -1.10
N ASP A 675 -29.48 50.96 -1.11
CA ASP A 675 -29.37 51.76 0.11
C ASP A 675 -30.60 51.63 1.02
N GLN A 676 -31.81 51.74 0.44
CA GLN A 676 -33.07 51.54 1.18
C GLN A 676 -33.22 50.10 1.72
N LEU A 677 -32.69 49.12 1.00
CA LEU A 677 -32.76 47.70 1.36
C LEU A 677 -31.78 47.34 2.49
N GLY A 678 -30.56 47.85 2.42
CA GLY A 678 -29.45 47.56 3.31
C GLY A 678 -28.72 46.24 3.01
N ALA A 679 -27.42 46.20 3.36
CA ALA A 679 -26.50 45.09 3.08
C ALA A 679 -27.00 43.72 3.56
N ALA A 680 -27.53 43.64 4.79
CA ALA A 680 -27.96 42.38 5.39
C ALA A 680 -29.04 41.66 4.56
N LYS A 681 -30.04 42.40 4.07
CA LYS A 681 -31.12 41.81 3.26
C LYS A 681 -30.64 41.47 1.85
N LEU A 682 -29.77 42.31 1.27
CA LEU A 682 -29.19 42.07 -0.04
C LEU A 682 -28.33 40.79 -0.05
N CYS A 683 -27.41 40.66 0.91
CA CYS A 683 -26.57 39.47 1.05
C CYS A 683 -27.39 38.21 1.38
N ALA A 684 -28.43 38.33 2.22
CA ALA A 684 -29.32 37.21 2.51
C ALA A 684 -30.07 36.71 1.26
N THR A 685 -30.56 37.61 0.41
CA THR A 685 -31.18 37.21 -0.87
C THR A 685 -30.16 36.64 -1.85
N ALA A 686 -28.95 37.21 -1.94
CA ALA A 686 -27.88 36.64 -2.78
C ALA A 686 -27.52 35.20 -2.37
N ALA A 687 -27.49 34.91 -1.07
CA ALA A 687 -27.29 33.55 -0.55
C ALA A 687 -28.41 32.60 -1.01
N LYS A 688 -29.67 33.04 -1.04
CA LYS A 688 -30.80 32.23 -1.56
C LYS A 688 -30.69 31.96 -3.07
N PHE A 689 -30.10 32.88 -3.84
CA PHE A 689 -29.78 32.67 -5.25
C PHE A 689 -28.57 31.74 -5.46
N GLY A 690 -27.92 31.28 -4.39
CA GLY A 690 -26.84 30.30 -4.45
C GLY A 690 -25.43 30.90 -4.57
N PHE A 691 -25.25 32.22 -4.47
CA PHE A 691 -23.93 32.86 -4.59
C PHE A 691 -22.93 32.35 -3.53
N THR A 692 -23.40 32.04 -2.32
CA THR A 692 -22.53 31.54 -1.23
C THR A 692 -22.62 30.02 -1.06
N HIS A 693 -23.27 29.31 -1.98
CA HIS A 693 -23.47 27.87 -1.87
C HIS A 693 -22.37 27.12 -2.61
N ASN A 694 -21.80 26.11 -1.96
CA ASN A 694 -20.89 25.17 -2.60
C ASN A 694 -21.68 23.98 -3.15
N TRP A 695 -21.92 23.99 -4.47
CA TRP A 695 -22.68 22.94 -5.15
C TRP A 695 -21.79 21.72 -5.38
N GLN A 696 -22.31 20.53 -5.07
CA GLN A 696 -21.68 19.29 -5.53
C GLN A 696 -22.06 19.07 -6.99
N THR A 697 -21.09 19.22 -7.88
CA THR A 697 -21.24 19.09 -9.34
C THR A 697 -20.25 18.09 -9.90
N ASP A 698 -20.56 17.58 -11.08
CA ASP A 698 -19.77 16.65 -11.90
C ASP A 698 -18.52 17.31 -12.54
N PHE A 699 -18.28 18.58 -12.20
CA PHE A 699 -17.24 19.45 -12.75
C PHE A 699 -16.78 20.43 -11.67
N ASP A 700 -15.56 20.96 -11.84
CA ASP A 700 -15.00 21.94 -10.91
C ASP A 700 -15.77 23.27 -10.97
N LEU A 701 -16.28 23.70 -9.82
CA LEU A 701 -17.03 24.95 -9.67
C LEU A 701 -16.51 25.74 -8.45
N ASN A 702 -16.06 26.97 -8.69
CA ASN A 702 -15.63 27.85 -7.60
C ASN A 702 -16.85 28.52 -6.96
N THR A 703 -16.88 28.52 -5.62
CA THR A 703 -17.92 29.24 -4.86
C THR A 703 -17.73 30.75 -5.03
N SER A 704 -18.81 31.50 -5.28
CA SER A 704 -18.71 32.96 -5.40
C SER A 704 -18.42 33.61 -4.04
N LEU A 705 -17.80 34.79 -4.09
CA LEU A 705 -17.48 35.57 -2.90
C LEU A 705 -18.57 36.63 -2.68
N MET A 706 -19.12 36.66 -1.47
CA MET A 706 -20.01 37.74 -1.01
C MET A 706 -19.41 38.40 0.23
N PRO A 707 -19.41 39.74 0.32
CA PRO A 707 -18.92 40.47 1.49
C PRO A 707 -19.77 40.20 2.74
N ASP A 708 -19.14 40.34 3.92
CA ASP A 708 -19.86 40.34 5.19
C ASP A 708 -20.77 41.59 5.25
N PRO A 709 -22.09 41.43 5.40
CA PRO A 709 -23.01 42.56 5.42
C PRO A 709 -22.76 43.56 6.57
N THR A 710 -22.03 43.18 7.62
CA THR A 710 -21.67 44.06 8.73
C THR A 710 -20.49 44.97 8.43
N GLU A 711 -19.70 44.62 7.41
CA GLU A 711 -18.52 45.36 6.97
C GLU A 711 -18.83 46.27 5.78
N MET A 712 -19.97 46.05 5.09
CA MET A 712 -20.38 46.85 3.94
C MET A 712 -20.80 48.26 4.34
N THR A 713 -20.15 49.26 3.74
CA THR A 713 -20.57 50.65 3.82
C THR A 713 -21.86 50.90 3.02
N GLN A 714 -22.47 52.05 3.26
CA GLN A 714 -23.63 52.52 2.50
C GLN A 714 -23.31 52.64 1.00
N TRP A 715 -22.09 53.07 0.66
CA TRP A 715 -21.63 53.19 -0.72
C TRP A 715 -21.32 51.84 -1.36
N GLU A 716 -20.77 50.87 -0.62
CA GLU A 716 -20.54 49.51 -1.17
C GLU A 716 -21.82 48.69 -1.33
N THR A 717 -22.86 49.03 -0.55
CA THR A 717 -24.19 48.45 -0.70
C THR A 717 -24.91 49.01 -1.92
N ALA A 718 -24.74 50.30 -2.19
CA ALA A 718 -25.37 51.04 -3.27
C ALA A 718 -24.66 50.84 -4.62
#